data_AF-D3DDB9-F1
#
_entry.id   AF-D3DDB9-F1
#
_cell.length_a   1.000
_cell.length_b   1.000
_cell.length_c   1.000
_cell.angle_alpha   90.00
_cell.angle_beta   90.00
_cell.angle_gamma   90.00
#
_symmetry.space_group_name_H-M   'P 1'
#
loop_
_entity.id
_entity.type
_entity.pdbx_description
1 polymer ?
#
loop_
_entity_poly.entity_id
_entity_poly.type
_entity_poly.pdbx_seq_one_letter_code
_entity_poly.pdbx_strand_id
1 'polypeptide(L)'
;MAGDVPADERILITIDDPDPGTDTRRGLLGPRDSAAGGGQEDSPDPTGLTSATGATGALGLDAAGAGGVARGLLDDSSLDDMPVWGARARRSTAPAGAGGSAGAQHGERTVHRYGRVRVLGRPHAGPSQDATVTAAQDGNTGATTAQPAPGDGTIVSTLALPGGLSRTESLGVEAFRLRASEGYRRRKRARPRDAAPWDMARPCTDIAPARGSGTSVTPRLMPTLLNAPSANGTDAAQSTAGAPGTSGLSSYLEGSVAVGLILVEGPTAALRMSAAERTKIVAEVQNGLSWYATQNPAAELTFSYDIQLVQLSTPADPGASDLESVWRNPAMSRLGYAPTFDGVYDYVEGLRGRLGTKWAYCAFVTKYPLGHFAYASIGGPRLVLAADADGWGPDNIDRVFAHETGHIFGAPDEYAGGGCDCGGSWGRYGVPNGNCDACAPAPVDCLMRANTFALCRYTPAHIGWGHGVSGNPVLIQSRGLGVRGNFDVVVPSAFSGLTHVWRENDAGGTPWRDPWQTAQALGRVDAVTMLQSTLATPGPLETVVRVGSRLFFLWRDSTGAFQWRPPVQLTQNVGGVPSMVQSRLGGRGNFELLAPAADVGIIHMWRNHDVAGYPWSAPKLFAANLGRVDAVSLIHGTLGGGAGLLEAVALVGTRLVHLTRDSSAVWRTNGVFAEGVSGNPVLIQSLYPGARNFEVVVPAAGTGLIHFFRDNNRATPAWSGPRPFGASLGHVDSVALIQSNYSGNLEVLARVANRLYLLTRSGADAVWSTPQRVF
;
A
#
# COMPACT_ATOMS: atom_id res chain seq x y z
N MET A 1 -21.98 -3.15 3.52
CA MET A 1 -22.45 -1.76 3.31
C MET A 1 -22.48 -1.53 1.81
N ALA A 2 -23.50 -0.87 1.26
CA ALA A 2 -23.50 -0.51 -0.15
C ALA A 2 -22.30 0.41 -0.45
N GLY A 3 -21.71 0.28 -1.64
CA GLY A 3 -20.65 1.20 -2.07
C GLY A 3 -21.24 2.56 -2.40
N ASP A 4 -21.21 3.48 -1.43
CA ASP A 4 -21.53 4.88 -1.65
C ASP A 4 -20.55 5.50 -2.65
N VAL A 5 -21.04 6.47 -3.41
CA VAL A 5 -20.19 7.36 -4.22
C VAL A 5 -19.27 8.10 -3.24
N PRO A 6 -17.93 8.13 -3.45
CA PRO A 6 -17.03 8.86 -2.55
C PRO A 6 -17.51 10.30 -2.35
N ALA A 7 -17.89 10.62 -1.11
CA ALA A 7 -18.56 11.87 -0.78
C ALA A 7 -17.67 13.11 -1.01
N ASP A 8 -16.36 12.91 -0.93
CA ASP A 8 -15.34 13.95 -0.83
C ASP A 8 -14.62 14.26 -2.16
N GLU A 9 -15.21 13.88 -3.30
CA GLU A 9 -14.62 14.19 -4.61
C GLU A 9 -15.00 15.58 -5.13
N ARG A 10 -14.00 16.33 -5.62
CA ARG A 10 -14.17 17.64 -6.27
C ARG A 10 -13.43 17.71 -7.60
N ILE A 11 -13.99 18.46 -8.54
CA ILE A 11 -13.37 18.66 -9.86
C ILE A 11 -12.46 19.90 -9.86
N LEU A 12 -11.31 19.78 -10.52
CA LEU A 12 -10.36 20.84 -10.80
C LEU A 12 -10.11 20.85 -12.31
N ILE A 13 -10.13 22.03 -12.93
CA ILE A 13 -9.78 22.20 -14.34
C ILE A 13 -8.59 23.17 -14.34
N THR A 14 -7.42 22.73 -14.79
CA THR A 14 -6.26 23.61 -14.90
C THR A 14 -6.26 24.32 -16.25
N ILE A 15 -5.97 25.62 -16.24
CA ILE A 15 -5.76 26.42 -17.45
C ILE A 15 -4.26 26.48 -17.67
N ASP A 16 -3.69 25.32 -18.00
CA ASP A 16 -2.30 25.22 -18.44
C ASP A 16 -2.28 25.36 -19.98
N ASP A 17 -1.36 26.17 -20.51
CA ASP A 17 -1.16 26.33 -21.96
C ASP A 17 -0.76 24.98 -22.61
N PRO A 18 -1.07 24.77 -23.90
CA PRO A 18 -0.60 23.59 -24.61
C PRO A 18 0.93 23.65 -24.76
N ASP A 19 1.60 22.60 -24.28
CA ASP A 19 3.03 22.36 -24.48
C ASP A 19 3.37 22.45 -25.98
N PRO A 20 4.26 23.36 -26.43
CA PRO A 20 4.47 23.69 -27.84
C PRO A 20 5.29 22.61 -28.58
N GLY A 21 4.72 21.40 -28.69
CA GLY A 21 5.42 20.19 -29.16
C GLY A 21 4.66 19.30 -30.15
N THR A 22 3.45 19.67 -30.62
CA THR A 22 2.67 18.82 -31.54
C THR A 22 1.97 19.56 -32.70
N ASP A 23 2.74 20.07 -33.67
CA ASP A 23 2.33 19.95 -35.07
C ASP A 23 3.54 19.72 -35.99
N THR A 24 3.59 18.52 -36.58
CA THR A 24 4.04 18.30 -37.97
C THR A 24 3.86 16.83 -38.33
N ARG A 25 2.84 16.52 -39.16
CA ARG A 25 2.89 15.61 -40.33
C ARG A 25 1.50 15.12 -40.74
N ARG A 26 0.86 15.90 -41.62
CA ARG A 26 -0.01 15.37 -42.69
C ARG A 26 0.60 15.81 -44.02
N GLY A 27 0.93 14.87 -44.89
CA GLY A 27 1.57 15.17 -46.17
C GLY A 27 2.40 13.98 -46.67
N LEU A 28 1.76 13.07 -47.39
CA LEU A 28 2.40 11.90 -47.98
C LEU A 28 2.00 11.83 -49.46
N LEU A 29 2.92 12.21 -50.34
CA LEU A 29 2.82 12.06 -51.80
C LEU A 29 4.18 11.58 -52.35
N GLY A 30 4.13 10.77 -53.41
CA GLY A 30 5.27 9.97 -53.88
C GLY A 30 6.25 10.68 -54.84
N PRO A 31 7.34 10.00 -55.23
CA PRO A 31 8.46 10.57 -55.96
C PRO A 31 8.26 10.63 -57.48
N ARG A 32 8.93 11.58 -58.15
CA ARG A 32 9.23 11.58 -59.59
C ARG A 32 10.54 12.30 -59.92
N ASP A 33 11.53 11.50 -60.30
CA ASP A 33 12.58 11.62 -61.32
C ASP A 33 13.00 12.97 -61.97
N SER A 34 14.32 13.03 -62.23
CA SER A 34 15.02 13.63 -63.39
C SER A 34 15.49 15.10 -63.41
N ALA A 35 16.83 15.24 -63.40
CA ALA A 35 17.66 16.15 -64.23
C ALA A 35 17.62 17.69 -63.97
N ALA A 36 18.68 18.49 -64.20
CA ALA A 36 20.06 18.19 -64.64
C ALA A 36 21.06 19.33 -64.26
N GLY A 37 22.37 19.01 -64.21
CA GLY A 37 23.50 19.97 -64.30
C GLY A 37 24.00 20.58 -62.98
N GLY A 38 25.32 20.72 -62.75
CA GLY A 38 26.44 20.16 -63.51
C GLY A 38 27.85 20.63 -63.05
N GLY A 39 28.78 19.68 -62.95
CA GLY A 39 30.24 19.88 -62.88
C GLY A 39 30.87 20.27 -61.53
N GLN A 40 32.18 20.09 -61.29
CA GLN A 40 33.19 19.21 -61.94
C GLN A 40 34.49 19.23 -61.10
N GLU A 41 35.12 18.05 -60.86
CA GLU A 41 36.50 17.84 -60.34
C GLU A 41 36.84 18.42 -58.93
N ASP A 42 37.83 17.92 -58.15
CA ASP A 42 38.78 16.81 -58.38
C ASP A 42 39.19 16.08 -57.06
N SER A 43 40.04 15.05 -57.15
CA SER A 43 40.71 14.30 -56.05
C SER A 43 42.23 14.16 -56.35
N PRO A 44 43.15 13.61 -55.49
CA PRO A 44 42.94 12.73 -54.32
C PRO A 44 43.88 12.97 -53.08
N ASP A 45 43.87 11.98 -52.17
CA ASP A 45 44.69 11.70 -50.94
C ASP A 45 46.16 11.23 -51.30
N PRO A 46 47.10 10.74 -50.41
CA PRO A 46 47.06 10.45 -48.95
C PRO A 46 48.38 10.70 -48.11
N THR A 47 48.44 10.10 -46.89
CA THR A 47 49.59 9.82 -45.95
C THR A 47 49.83 10.78 -44.74
N GLY A 48 50.21 10.34 -43.51
CA GLY A 48 50.24 9.00 -42.87
C GLY A 48 51.05 8.89 -41.54
N LEU A 49 50.56 8.11 -40.54
CA LEU A 49 51.21 7.56 -39.29
C LEU A 49 51.94 8.54 -38.29
N THR A 50 52.23 8.30 -36.98
CA THR A 50 52.42 7.09 -36.12
C THR A 50 52.33 7.40 -34.58
N SER A 51 52.18 6.36 -33.71
CA SER A 51 52.61 6.11 -32.29
C SER A 51 53.30 7.17 -31.36
N ALA A 52 53.40 7.06 -30.01
CA ALA A 52 52.71 6.31 -28.92
C ALA A 52 53.31 6.64 -27.50
N THR A 53 52.58 6.33 -26.41
CA THR A 53 52.99 5.99 -25.00
C THR A 53 54.09 6.75 -24.20
N GLY A 54 53.82 7.06 -22.91
CA GLY A 54 54.83 7.38 -21.87
C GLY A 54 54.22 7.72 -20.50
N ALA A 55 54.88 7.41 -19.36
CA ALA A 55 54.35 7.61 -18.01
C ALA A 55 55.41 7.71 -16.88
N THR A 56 54.96 8.08 -15.66
CA THR A 56 55.65 8.08 -14.35
C THR A 56 56.63 9.22 -14.01
N GLY A 57 56.75 9.54 -12.71
CA GLY A 57 57.71 10.49 -12.12
C GLY A 57 57.19 11.12 -10.82
N ALA A 58 57.72 10.74 -9.65
CA ALA A 58 57.34 11.30 -8.35
C ALA A 58 58.48 11.21 -7.30
N LEU A 59 58.80 12.34 -6.66
CA LEU A 59 59.65 12.54 -5.46
C LEU A 59 59.25 13.92 -4.84
N GLY A 60 59.36 14.22 -3.54
CA GLY A 60 59.68 13.39 -2.36
C GLY A 60 60.37 14.20 -1.24
N LEU A 61 60.10 13.88 0.04
CA LEU A 61 60.85 14.25 1.27
C LEU A 61 60.77 15.75 1.71
N ASP A 62 60.88 16.18 2.98
CA ASP A 62 61.05 15.56 4.33
C ASP A 62 60.29 16.45 5.39
N ALA A 63 59.70 15.98 6.51
CA ALA A 63 60.25 15.48 7.80
C ALA A 63 61.05 16.53 8.63
N ALA A 64 60.97 16.65 9.98
CA ALA A 64 60.07 16.15 11.04
C ALA A 64 60.31 16.96 12.36
N GLY A 65 59.50 16.78 13.43
CA GLY A 65 59.77 17.35 14.78
C GLY A 65 58.58 17.30 15.76
N ALA A 66 58.82 17.19 17.08
CA ALA A 66 57.74 16.94 18.07
C ALA A 66 58.04 17.42 19.52
N GLY A 67 56.97 17.65 20.30
CA GLY A 67 56.95 17.56 21.78
C GLY A 67 57.02 18.87 22.59
N GLY A 68 56.40 18.87 23.79
CA GLY A 68 56.52 19.94 24.80
C GLY A 68 55.21 20.24 25.56
N VAL A 69 55.27 20.45 26.89
CA VAL A 69 54.08 20.68 27.76
C VAL A 69 54.41 21.56 28.98
N ALA A 70 53.69 22.68 29.20
CA ALA A 70 53.44 23.35 30.51
C ALA A 70 52.60 24.65 30.36
N ARG A 71 52.12 25.37 31.41
CA ARG A 71 51.26 25.01 32.58
C ARG A 71 50.93 26.28 33.42
N GLY A 72 49.64 26.61 33.62
CA GLY A 72 49.17 27.71 34.51
C GLY A 72 49.27 29.12 33.92
N LEU A 73 48.73 30.22 34.51
CA LEU A 73 47.91 30.54 35.71
C LEU A 73 47.49 32.06 35.55
N LEU A 74 46.51 32.75 36.15
CA LEU A 74 45.52 32.67 37.26
C LEU A 74 44.26 33.55 36.92
N ASP A 75 43.22 33.56 37.78
CA ASP A 75 42.36 34.68 38.32
C ASP A 75 41.86 35.88 37.45
N ASP A 76 40.76 36.61 37.75
CA ASP A 76 39.53 36.44 38.59
C ASP A 76 38.54 37.64 38.34
N SER A 77 37.33 37.59 38.91
CA SER A 77 36.46 38.70 39.38
C SER A 77 35.35 39.32 38.48
N SER A 78 34.22 39.63 39.16
CA SER A 78 33.10 40.59 38.92
C SER A 78 32.72 41.04 37.49
N LEU A 79 31.45 40.93 37.04
CA LEU A 79 30.18 41.55 37.52
C LEU A 79 29.98 43.05 37.17
N ASP A 80 28.70 43.37 36.94
CA ASP A 80 28.06 44.68 36.73
C ASP A 80 28.48 45.53 35.51
N ASP A 81 27.66 45.51 34.46
CA ASP A 81 26.94 46.74 34.04
C ASP A 81 25.67 46.45 33.19
N MET A 82 24.64 47.30 33.28
CA MET A 82 23.33 47.16 32.61
C MET A 82 22.62 48.52 32.48
N PRO A 83 22.20 48.96 31.28
CA PRO A 83 20.80 49.45 31.16
C PRO A 83 20.09 49.34 29.77
N VAL A 84 18.88 48.75 29.79
CA VAL A 84 17.59 49.36 29.38
C VAL A 84 17.40 50.04 27.98
N TRP A 85 16.64 49.36 27.09
CA TRP A 85 15.63 49.83 26.09
C TRP A 85 16.00 50.78 24.91
N GLY A 86 15.46 50.52 23.70
CA GLY A 86 15.38 51.53 22.60
C GLY A 86 14.92 51.01 21.20
N ALA A 87 13.72 51.40 20.73
CA ALA A 87 13.03 50.80 19.57
C ALA A 87 13.19 51.49 18.17
N ARG A 88 12.80 50.75 17.09
CA ARG A 88 12.23 51.18 15.76
C ARG A 88 13.09 51.50 14.50
N ALA A 89 13.15 50.51 13.58
CA ALA A 89 12.44 50.43 12.27
C ALA A 89 12.90 51.13 10.93
N ARG A 90 12.55 50.46 9.79
CA ARG A 90 12.51 50.86 8.35
C ARG A 90 13.83 50.70 7.53
N ARG A 91 13.86 50.42 6.21
CA ARG A 91 12.86 50.10 5.14
C ARG A 91 13.53 49.55 3.85
N SER A 92 12.90 48.60 3.14
CA SER A 92 12.99 48.36 1.67
C SER A 92 11.90 47.35 1.21
N THR A 93 10.77 47.79 0.64
CA THR A 93 10.44 47.89 -0.82
C THR A 93 10.21 46.54 -1.55
N ALA A 94 9.01 46.38 -2.11
CA ALA A 94 8.55 45.21 -2.87
C ALA A 94 8.68 45.42 -4.41
N PRO A 95 8.19 44.49 -5.26
CA PRO A 95 6.77 44.59 -5.66
C PRO A 95 5.99 43.27 -5.55
N ALA A 96 4.66 43.36 -5.70
CA ALA A 96 3.76 42.19 -5.75
C ALA A 96 3.43 41.79 -7.19
N GLY A 97 3.29 40.49 -7.43
CA GLY A 97 2.66 39.92 -8.64
C GLY A 97 1.46 39.07 -8.22
N ALA A 98 0.34 39.20 -8.94
CA ALA A 98 -0.90 38.49 -8.60
C ALA A 98 -0.96 37.11 -9.28
N GLY A 99 -1.30 36.07 -8.52
CA GLY A 99 -1.49 34.70 -9.00
C GLY A 99 -2.06 33.83 -7.89
N GLY A 100 -3.38 33.58 -7.92
CA GLY A 100 -4.11 32.96 -6.81
C GLY A 100 -3.95 31.45 -6.74
N SER A 101 -3.01 30.96 -5.92
CA SER A 101 -2.96 29.54 -5.53
C SER A 101 -4.07 29.23 -4.52
N ALA A 102 -5.23 28.79 -5.00
CA ALA A 102 -6.29 28.25 -4.16
C ALA A 102 -5.75 27.04 -3.36
N GLY A 103 -5.66 27.18 -2.03
CA GLY A 103 -4.89 26.29 -1.18
C GLY A 103 -5.28 24.81 -1.30
N ALA A 104 -4.27 23.95 -1.47
CA ALA A 104 -4.44 22.51 -1.34
C ALA A 104 -4.73 22.17 0.13
N GLN A 105 -5.96 21.72 0.43
CA GLN A 105 -6.26 21.17 1.74
C GLN A 105 -5.54 19.82 1.93
N HIS A 106 -5.00 19.59 3.12
CA HIS A 106 -4.25 18.37 3.43
C HIS A 106 -5.07 17.10 3.13
N GLY A 107 -4.48 16.16 2.40
CA GLY A 107 -5.02 14.81 2.17
C GLY A 107 -5.78 14.60 0.85
N GLU A 108 -5.99 15.62 0.02
CA GLU A 108 -6.58 15.45 -1.31
C GLU A 108 -5.54 15.04 -2.36
N ARG A 109 -5.90 14.07 -3.20
CA ARG A 109 -5.06 13.61 -4.32
C ARG A 109 -5.88 13.45 -5.60
N THR A 110 -5.25 13.51 -6.77
CA THR A 110 -5.95 13.21 -8.03
C THR A 110 -6.28 11.71 -8.09
N VAL A 111 -7.52 11.39 -8.46
CA VAL A 111 -8.03 10.02 -8.64
C VAL A 111 -8.31 9.75 -10.12
N HIS A 112 -8.89 10.73 -10.83
CA HIS A 112 -9.16 10.65 -12.26
C HIS A 112 -8.55 11.84 -13.03
N ARG A 113 -8.04 11.61 -14.24
CA ARG A 113 -7.56 12.65 -15.17
C ARG A 113 -8.15 12.47 -16.57
N TYR A 114 -8.77 13.52 -17.09
CA TYR A 114 -9.25 13.64 -18.46
C TYR A 114 -8.57 14.88 -19.06
N GLY A 115 -7.41 14.73 -19.71
CA GLY A 115 -6.64 15.89 -20.21
C GLY A 115 -6.26 16.89 -19.09
N ARG A 116 -6.78 18.12 -19.18
CA ARG A 116 -6.66 19.20 -18.18
C ARG A 116 -7.61 19.07 -16.99
N VAL A 117 -8.68 18.27 -17.13
CA VAL A 117 -9.65 18.03 -16.06
C VAL A 117 -9.12 16.96 -15.12
N ARG A 118 -9.07 17.29 -13.83
CA ARG A 118 -8.65 16.41 -12.73
C ARG A 118 -9.79 16.26 -11.75
N VAL A 119 -10.14 15.03 -11.39
CA VAL A 119 -11.01 14.78 -10.24
C VAL A 119 -10.12 14.47 -9.05
N LEU A 120 -10.23 15.30 -8.01
CA LEU A 120 -9.55 15.14 -6.74
C LEU A 120 -10.47 14.37 -5.79
N GLY A 121 -9.92 13.45 -5.01
CA GLY A 121 -10.64 12.73 -3.97
C GLY A 121 -9.81 12.61 -2.70
N ARG A 122 -10.48 12.31 -1.59
CA ARG A 122 -9.85 12.01 -0.30
C ARG A 122 -9.80 10.48 -0.10
N PRO A 123 -8.74 9.95 0.53
CA PRO A 123 -8.74 8.59 1.09
C PRO A 123 -9.97 8.37 1.98
N HIS A 124 -10.55 7.16 1.96
CA HIS A 124 -11.66 6.84 2.86
C HIS A 124 -11.16 6.81 4.32
N ALA A 125 -11.48 7.85 5.08
CA ALA A 125 -11.47 7.75 6.53
C ALA A 125 -12.56 6.74 6.95
N GLY A 126 -12.19 5.76 7.78
CA GLY A 126 -13.14 4.79 8.32
C GLY A 126 -14.31 5.46 9.07
N PRO A 127 -15.45 4.76 9.22
CA PRO A 127 -16.75 5.37 9.52
C PRO A 127 -16.73 6.30 10.74
N SER A 128 -16.87 7.60 10.47
CA SER A 128 -16.94 8.66 11.47
C SER A 128 -18.26 8.60 12.24
N GLN A 129 -18.20 8.38 13.56
CA GLN A 129 -19.36 8.49 14.45
C GLN A 129 -19.70 9.95 14.77
N ASP A 130 -20.12 10.70 13.75
CA ASP A 130 -20.66 12.07 13.91
C ASP A 130 -22.05 12.18 13.23
N ALA A 131 -22.96 11.34 13.70
CA ALA A 131 -24.41 11.43 13.41
C ALA A 131 -25.13 12.13 14.59
N THR A 132 -24.64 13.30 15.00
CA THR A 132 -25.27 14.11 16.05
C THR A 132 -26.53 14.80 15.50
N VAL A 133 -27.68 14.17 15.71
CA VAL A 133 -28.99 14.69 15.30
C VAL A 133 -29.36 15.92 16.14
N THR A 134 -29.05 17.11 15.64
CA THR A 134 -29.60 18.38 16.14
C THR A 134 -30.95 18.65 15.47
N ALA A 135 -32.03 18.23 16.12
CA ALA A 135 -33.37 18.64 15.75
C ALA A 135 -33.55 20.15 16.01
N ALA A 136 -33.98 20.90 15.00
CA ALA A 136 -34.42 22.28 15.14
C ALA A 136 -35.85 22.38 14.59
N GLN A 137 -36.81 22.67 15.47
CA GLN A 137 -38.21 22.83 15.10
C GLN A 137 -38.52 24.25 14.60
N ASP A 138 -39.36 24.30 13.57
CA ASP A 138 -40.38 25.30 13.27
C ASP A 138 -40.02 26.79 13.15
N GLY A 139 -40.55 27.43 12.10
CA GLY A 139 -41.08 28.79 12.29
C GLY A 139 -40.88 29.87 11.23
N ASN A 140 -41.06 29.61 9.92
CA ASN A 140 -41.85 30.58 9.12
C ASN A 140 -42.46 29.97 7.84
N THR A 141 -43.61 30.49 7.43
CA THR A 141 -44.37 30.04 6.26
C THR A 141 -44.23 31.00 5.08
N GLY A 142 -43.72 30.50 3.94
CA GLY A 142 -43.71 31.19 2.65
C GLY A 142 -44.14 30.23 1.56
N ALA A 143 -45.34 30.41 1.01
CA ALA A 143 -45.94 29.45 0.07
C ALA A 143 -45.52 29.71 -1.38
N THR A 144 -44.85 28.72 -1.99
CA THR A 144 -44.79 28.54 -3.45
C THR A 144 -45.15 27.10 -3.78
N THR A 145 -46.01 26.91 -4.78
CA THR A 145 -46.65 25.63 -5.10
C THR A 145 -45.65 24.55 -5.53
N ALA A 146 -45.79 23.34 -4.97
CA ALA A 146 -45.07 22.18 -5.46
C ALA A 146 -45.52 21.82 -6.90
N GLN A 147 -44.55 21.68 -7.81
CA GLN A 147 -44.75 21.01 -9.10
C GLN A 147 -44.22 19.58 -9.03
N PRO A 148 -44.86 18.60 -9.70
CA PRO A 148 -44.32 17.24 -9.81
C PRO A 148 -43.04 17.24 -10.65
N ALA A 149 -42.16 16.27 -10.39
CA ALA A 149 -40.91 16.10 -11.12
C ALA A 149 -41.16 15.73 -12.59
N PRO A 150 -40.48 16.36 -13.57
CA PRO A 150 -40.54 15.95 -14.97
C PRO A 150 -39.98 14.53 -15.17
N GLY A 151 -40.67 13.72 -15.98
CA GLY A 151 -40.30 12.31 -16.22
C GLY A 151 -39.27 12.08 -17.34
N ASP A 152 -38.96 13.11 -18.14
CA ASP A 152 -38.19 12.96 -19.37
C ASP A 152 -36.69 13.19 -19.19
N GLY A 153 -35.88 12.30 -19.76
CA GLY A 153 -34.42 12.28 -19.65
C GLY A 153 -33.70 13.34 -20.48
N THR A 154 -34.00 14.61 -20.26
CA THR A 154 -33.33 15.74 -20.95
C THR A 154 -31.88 15.89 -20.49
N ILE A 155 -30.96 15.38 -21.31
CA ILE A 155 -29.53 15.68 -21.22
C ILE A 155 -29.36 17.20 -21.40
N VAL A 156 -28.79 17.88 -20.41
CA VAL A 156 -28.37 19.27 -20.60
C VAL A 156 -27.21 19.28 -21.59
N SER A 157 -27.44 19.91 -22.75
CA SER A 157 -26.50 19.99 -23.86
C SER A 157 -25.14 20.60 -23.46
N THR A 158 -24.14 20.39 -24.32
CA THR A 158 -22.74 20.83 -24.18
C THR A 158 -22.59 22.36 -24.28
N LEU A 159 -23.19 23.10 -23.34
CA LEU A 159 -22.97 24.52 -23.16
C LEU A 159 -21.60 24.75 -22.52
N ALA A 160 -20.83 25.63 -23.16
CA ALA A 160 -19.39 25.74 -22.94
C ALA A 160 -19.02 26.09 -21.49
N LEU A 161 -18.16 25.26 -20.89
CA LEU A 161 -17.21 25.76 -19.90
C LEU A 161 -16.19 26.66 -20.62
N PRO A 162 -15.82 27.83 -20.07
CA PRO A 162 -14.78 28.67 -20.64
C PRO A 162 -13.47 27.89 -20.82
N GLY A 163 -12.82 28.01 -21.98
CA GLY A 163 -11.53 27.35 -22.28
C GLY A 163 -11.57 26.12 -23.20
N GLY A 164 -12.72 25.79 -23.79
CA GLY A 164 -12.83 24.84 -24.91
C GLY A 164 -12.39 23.42 -24.58
N LEU A 165 -13.26 22.63 -23.95
CA LEU A 165 -12.98 21.24 -23.58
C LEU A 165 -13.04 20.28 -24.78
N SER A 166 -12.12 19.31 -24.79
CA SER A 166 -12.14 18.15 -25.68
C SER A 166 -13.32 17.20 -25.36
N ARG A 167 -13.56 16.21 -26.23
CA ARG A 167 -14.60 15.18 -26.01
C ARG A 167 -14.36 14.39 -24.71
N THR A 168 -13.12 13.96 -24.47
CA THR A 168 -12.71 13.22 -23.27
C THR A 168 -12.88 14.06 -22.01
N GLU A 169 -12.49 15.33 -22.03
CA GLU A 169 -12.71 16.28 -20.93
C GLU A 169 -14.20 16.50 -20.65
N SER A 170 -15.00 16.72 -21.70
CA SER A 170 -16.43 17.01 -21.58
C SER A 170 -17.22 15.82 -20.99
N LEU A 171 -17.01 14.61 -21.52
CA LEU A 171 -17.63 13.39 -20.99
C LEU A 171 -17.17 13.09 -19.56
N GLY A 172 -15.89 13.35 -19.23
CA GLY A 172 -15.39 13.22 -17.86
C GLY A 172 -16.08 14.16 -16.86
N VAL A 173 -16.33 15.42 -17.25
CA VAL A 173 -17.07 16.43 -16.46
C VAL A 173 -18.54 16.05 -16.31
N GLU A 174 -19.21 15.62 -17.39
CA GLU A 174 -20.62 15.22 -17.36
C GLU A 174 -20.84 13.97 -16.50
N ALA A 175 -19.96 12.98 -16.60
CA ALA A 175 -19.95 11.78 -15.77
C ALA A 175 -19.74 12.10 -14.28
N PHE A 176 -18.82 13.02 -13.96
CA PHE A 176 -18.60 13.51 -12.61
C PHE A 176 -19.87 14.20 -12.05
N ARG A 177 -20.50 15.08 -12.84
CA ARG A 177 -21.77 15.74 -12.48
C ARG A 177 -22.89 14.73 -12.24
N LEU A 178 -22.96 13.67 -13.07
CA LEU A 178 -23.93 12.58 -12.89
C LEU A 178 -23.69 11.82 -11.58
N ARG A 179 -22.45 11.44 -11.26
CA ARG A 179 -22.05 10.82 -9.98
C ARG A 179 -22.39 11.68 -8.76
N ALA A 180 -22.17 12.99 -8.86
CA ALA A 180 -22.50 13.94 -7.79
C ALA A 180 -24.01 14.08 -7.54
N SER A 181 -24.86 13.74 -8.51
CA SER A 181 -26.31 13.88 -8.39
C SER A 181 -26.91 12.95 -7.34
N GLU A 182 -27.90 13.46 -6.60
CA GLU A 182 -28.62 12.68 -5.59
C GLU A 182 -29.38 11.49 -6.23
N GLY A 183 -29.91 11.64 -7.45
CA GLY A 183 -30.57 10.57 -8.18
C GLY A 183 -29.64 9.39 -8.53
N TYR A 184 -28.37 9.66 -8.86
CA TYR A 184 -27.37 8.60 -9.05
C TYR A 184 -27.01 7.94 -7.70
N ARG A 185 -26.72 8.73 -6.67
CA ARG A 185 -26.42 8.22 -5.31
C ARG A 185 -27.56 7.37 -4.74
N ARG A 186 -28.82 7.76 -4.99
CA ARG A 186 -30.02 7.01 -4.59
C ARG A 186 -30.13 5.67 -5.31
N ARG A 187 -29.94 5.63 -6.64
CA ARG A 187 -29.87 4.36 -7.39
C ARG A 187 -28.72 3.46 -6.91
N LYS A 188 -27.57 4.04 -6.53
CA LYS A 188 -26.42 3.27 -6.02
C LYS A 188 -26.65 2.64 -4.64
N ARG A 189 -27.47 3.25 -3.79
CA ARG A 189 -27.94 2.67 -2.51
C ARG A 189 -29.10 1.68 -2.67
N ALA A 190 -29.93 1.85 -3.70
CA ALA A 190 -31.05 0.97 -4.03
C ALA A 190 -30.75 0.07 -5.25
N ARG A 191 -29.47 -0.31 -5.45
CA ARG A 191 -29.04 -1.02 -6.67
C ARG A 191 -29.58 -2.46 -6.70
N PRO A 192 -30.05 -2.98 -7.85
CA PRO A 192 -30.42 -4.38 -7.98
C PRO A 192 -29.21 -5.30 -7.75
N ARG A 193 -29.46 -6.49 -7.18
CA ARG A 193 -28.46 -7.56 -6.99
C ARG A 193 -27.23 -7.16 -6.14
N ASP A 194 -27.38 -6.25 -5.16
CA ASP A 194 -26.30 -5.95 -4.20
C ASP A 194 -25.90 -7.20 -3.41
N ALA A 195 -24.60 -7.50 -3.36
CA ALA A 195 -24.02 -8.71 -2.76
C ALA A 195 -24.55 -10.06 -3.29
N ALA A 196 -25.25 -10.06 -4.43
CA ALA A 196 -25.60 -11.32 -5.11
C ALA A 196 -24.34 -12.04 -5.62
N PRO A 197 -24.26 -13.38 -5.54
CA PRO A 197 -23.22 -14.14 -6.24
C PRO A 197 -23.23 -13.83 -7.74
N TRP A 198 -22.07 -13.97 -8.39
CA TRP A 198 -22.02 -13.95 -9.85
C TRP A 198 -22.66 -15.23 -10.40
N ASP A 199 -23.85 -15.12 -11.01
CA ASP A 199 -24.60 -16.23 -11.61
C ASP A 199 -24.09 -16.64 -13.02
N MET A 200 -22.83 -16.28 -13.32
CA MET A 200 -22.18 -16.48 -14.59
C MET A 200 -21.77 -17.96 -14.75
N ALA A 201 -22.30 -18.63 -15.77
CA ALA A 201 -22.10 -20.08 -15.98
C ALA A 201 -20.73 -20.45 -16.61
N ARG A 202 -19.81 -19.47 -16.72
CA ARG A 202 -18.48 -19.58 -17.34
C ARG A 202 -17.51 -18.60 -16.66
N PRO A 203 -16.18 -18.78 -16.82
CA PRO A 203 -15.19 -17.75 -16.48
C PRO A 203 -15.41 -16.50 -17.33
N CYS A 204 -15.19 -15.32 -16.75
CA CYS A 204 -15.10 -14.07 -17.50
C CYS A 204 -13.65 -13.76 -17.95
N THR A 205 -12.71 -14.66 -17.68
CA THR A 205 -11.29 -14.48 -18.00
C THR A 205 -10.86 -15.13 -19.31
N ASP A 206 -10.01 -14.44 -20.08
CA ASP A 206 -9.20 -15.03 -21.15
C ASP A 206 -7.70 -14.79 -20.95
N ILE A 207 -6.87 -15.49 -21.72
CA ILE A 207 -5.44 -15.17 -21.87
C ILE A 207 -5.27 -14.56 -23.26
N ALA A 208 -4.80 -13.32 -23.31
CA ALA A 208 -4.56 -12.62 -24.56
C ALA A 208 -3.53 -13.39 -25.43
N PRO A 209 -3.73 -13.45 -26.76
CA PRO A 209 -2.75 -14.04 -27.68
C PRO A 209 -1.38 -13.35 -27.55
N ALA A 210 -0.30 -14.15 -27.54
CA ALA A 210 1.05 -13.60 -27.55
C ALA A 210 1.27 -12.74 -28.80
N ARG A 211 1.82 -11.53 -28.62
CA ARG A 211 2.00 -10.55 -29.70
C ARG A 211 2.73 -11.15 -30.90
N GLY A 212 2.15 -11.05 -32.09
CA GLY A 212 2.64 -11.66 -33.33
C GLY A 212 2.19 -13.11 -33.57
N SER A 213 1.30 -13.71 -32.75
CA SER A 213 0.77 -15.06 -33.00
C SER A 213 -0.16 -15.15 -34.23
N GLY A 214 -0.66 -14.01 -34.73
CA GLY A 214 -1.52 -13.93 -35.91
C GLY A 214 -2.92 -14.52 -35.76
N THR A 215 -3.31 -14.97 -34.56
CA THR A 215 -4.54 -15.73 -34.32
C THR A 215 -5.74 -14.88 -33.91
N SER A 216 -6.91 -15.23 -34.46
CA SER A 216 -8.23 -14.85 -33.92
C SER A 216 -8.47 -15.53 -32.57
N VAL A 217 -9.26 -14.90 -31.70
CA VAL A 217 -9.57 -15.42 -30.36
C VAL A 217 -10.87 -16.21 -30.43
N THR A 218 -10.77 -17.54 -30.34
CA THR A 218 -11.92 -18.35 -29.92
C THR A 218 -11.89 -18.50 -28.39
N PRO A 219 -13.00 -18.28 -27.67
CA PRO A 219 -13.08 -18.56 -26.24
C PRO A 219 -12.95 -20.06 -25.98
N ARG A 220 -11.71 -20.52 -25.80
CA ARG A 220 -11.40 -21.94 -25.60
C ARG A 220 -11.64 -22.29 -24.13
N LEU A 221 -12.61 -23.17 -23.89
CA LEU A 221 -12.78 -23.85 -22.59
C LEU A 221 -11.42 -24.42 -22.16
N MET A 222 -10.89 -23.94 -21.04
CA MET A 222 -9.67 -24.48 -20.45
C MET A 222 -9.96 -25.89 -19.94
N PRO A 223 -9.26 -26.94 -20.42
CA PRO A 223 -9.08 -28.12 -19.60
C PRO A 223 -8.28 -27.71 -18.37
N THR A 224 -8.73 -28.10 -17.20
CA THR A 224 -7.94 -27.98 -15.97
C THR A 224 -6.57 -28.63 -16.18
N LEU A 225 -5.50 -27.95 -15.77
CA LEU A 225 -4.13 -28.49 -15.82
C LEU A 225 -3.97 -29.56 -14.72
N LEU A 226 -4.52 -30.75 -14.96
CA LEU A 226 -4.37 -31.88 -14.05
C LEU A 226 -2.90 -32.32 -13.96
N ASN A 227 -2.44 -32.48 -12.73
CA ASN A 227 -1.19 -33.16 -12.44
C ASN A 227 -1.25 -34.62 -12.94
N ALA A 228 -0.24 -35.03 -13.71
CA ALA A 228 0.13 -36.43 -13.83
C ALA A 228 1.27 -36.70 -12.83
N PRO A 229 1.15 -37.66 -11.89
CA PRO A 229 2.23 -38.00 -10.99
C PRO A 229 3.31 -38.79 -11.74
N SER A 230 4.58 -38.54 -11.42
CA SER A 230 5.69 -39.41 -11.83
C SER A 230 6.76 -39.38 -10.76
N ALA A 231 7.02 -40.54 -10.17
CA ALA A 231 8.03 -40.70 -9.14
C ALA A 231 9.37 -41.07 -9.78
N ASN A 232 10.37 -40.19 -9.63
CA ASN A 232 11.76 -40.53 -9.24
C ASN A 232 12.56 -39.22 -9.05
N GLY A 233 13.65 -39.29 -8.27
CA GLY A 233 14.55 -38.15 -8.02
C GLY A 233 15.61 -37.99 -9.11
N THR A 234 16.49 -36.99 -8.93
CA THR A 234 17.62 -36.57 -9.79
C THR A 234 17.20 -36.21 -11.24
N ASP A 235 17.28 -34.96 -11.72
CA ASP A 235 18.29 -33.92 -11.45
C ASP A 235 17.77 -32.48 -11.41
N ALA A 236 18.64 -31.56 -10.96
CA ALA A 236 18.35 -30.13 -10.88
C ALA A 236 18.59 -29.40 -12.22
N ALA A 237 17.56 -29.33 -13.07
CA ALA A 237 17.54 -28.45 -14.24
C ALA A 237 16.67 -27.21 -13.96
N GLN A 238 17.27 -26.01 -14.06
CA GLN A 238 16.53 -24.75 -13.92
C GLN A 238 15.67 -24.49 -15.17
N SER A 239 14.35 -24.70 -15.07
CA SER A 239 13.40 -24.14 -16.03
C SER A 239 13.29 -22.62 -15.84
N THR A 240 14.14 -21.87 -16.53
CA THR A 240 14.07 -20.41 -16.58
C THR A 240 12.69 -19.97 -17.09
N ALA A 241 11.97 -19.19 -16.29
CA ALA A 241 10.73 -18.55 -16.73
C ALA A 241 10.99 -17.71 -17.98
N GLY A 242 10.10 -17.84 -18.98
CA GLY A 242 10.29 -17.26 -20.29
C GLY A 242 10.31 -15.73 -20.28
N ALA A 243 11.50 -15.16 -20.48
CA ALA A 243 11.72 -13.80 -20.94
C ALA A 243 12.68 -13.88 -22.13
N PRO A 244 12.38 -13.21 -23.25
CA PRO A 244 12.47 -11.75 -23.27
C PRO A 244 11.32 -11.02 -24.01
N GLY A 245 11.21 -9.71 -23.80
CA GLY A 245 10.80 -8.82 -24.90
C GLY A 245 9.48 -8.05 -24.81
N THR A 246 8.71 -8.10 -23.72
CA THR A 246 7.63 -7.11 -23.49
C THR A 246 7.68 -6.54 -22.07
N SER A 247 7.49 -5.23 -21.95
CA SER A 247 7.15 -4.62 -20.66
C SER A 247 5.69 -4.89 -20.37
N GLY A 248 5.38 -5.53 -19.24
CA GLY A 248 3.99 -5.79 -18.86
C GLY A 248 3.16 -4.49 -18.82
N LEU A 249 2.00 -4.52 -19.47
CA LEU A 249 1.11 -3.35 -19.57
C LEU A 249 0.35 -3.08 -18.27
N SER A 250 0.09 -4.11 -17.45
CA SER A 250 -0.64 -4.03 -16.19
C SER A 250 -0.15 -5.06 -15.16
N SER A 251 1.13 -4.97 -14.75
CA SER A 251 1.74 -6.00 -13.86
C SER A 251 1.38 -5.91 -12.38
N TYR A 252 0.86 -4.79 -11.89
CA TYR A 252 0.33 -4.58 -10.52
C TYR A 252 -0.38 -3.23 -10.44
N LEU A 253 -1.46 -3.13 -9.67
CA LEU A 253 -2.38 -1.97 -9.66
C LEU A 253 -1.85 -0.83 -8.78
N GLU A 254 -0.71 -0.22 -9.13
CA GLU A 254 -0.11 0.87 -8.36
C GLU A 254 0.39 2.02 -9.23
N GLY A 255 0.19 3.26 -8.77
CA GLY A 255 0.60 4.49 -9.43
C GLY A 255 -0.38 4.95 -10.52
N SER A 256 0.16 5.47 -11.61
CA SER A 256 -0.63 5.97 -12.74
C SER A 256 -1.03 4.85 -13.71
N VAL A 257 -2.32 4.76 -14.03
CA VAL A 257 -2.90 3.77 -14.95
C VAL A 257 -3.64 4.50 -16.06
N ALA A 258 -3.35 4.18 -17.32
CA ALA A 258 -4.14 4.68 -18.45
C ALA A 258 -5.31 3.73 -18.78
N VAL A 259 -6.47 4.29 -19.06
CA VAL A 259 -7.69 3.56 -19.41
C VAL A 259 -8.23 4.09 -20.74
N GLY A 260 -8.03 3.32 -21.81
CA GLY A 260 -8.54 3.63 -23.13
C GLY A 260 -9.97 3.12 -23.27
N LEU A 261 -10.96 3.96 -22.95
CA LEU A 261 -12.37 3.60 -22.99
C LEU A 261 -12.94 3.80 -24.39
N ILE A 262 -13.13 2.71 -25.13
CA ILE A 262 -13.55 2.70 -26.52
C ILE A 262 -15.03 2.31 -26.57
N LEU A 263 -15.90 3.29 -26.84
CA LEU A 263 -17.33 3.08 -27.06
C LEU A 263 -17.54 2.71 -28.53
N VAL A 264 -17.87 1.46 -28.81
CA VAL A 264 -18.05 0.92 -30.16
C VAL A 264 -19.53 0.91 -30.54
N GLU A 265 -19.86 1.53 -31.67
CA GLU A 265 -21.23 1.66 -32.16
C GLU A 265 -21.36 1.19 -33.61
N GLY A 266 -22.50 0.58 -33.93
CA GLY A 266 -22.78 0.05 -35.27
C GLY A 266 -23.72 0.90 -36.13
N PRO A 267 -24.02 0.41 -37.35
CA PRO A 267 -24.80 1.16 -38.33
C PRO A 267 -26.27 1.32 -37.93
N THR A 268 -26.86 0.37 -37.18
CA THR A 268 -28.28 0.38 -36.80
C THR A 268 -28.52 1.07 -35.44
N ALA A 269 -29.76 1.48 -35.16
CA ALA A 269 -30.12 2.13 -33.89
C ALA A 269 -29.89 1.20 -32.67
N ALA A 270 -30.15 -0.11 -32.80
CA ALA A 270 -29.91 -1.08 -31.74
C ALA A 270 -28.43 -1.20 -31.36
N LEU A 271 -27.52 -0.99 -32.31
CA LEU A 271 -26.07 -1.04 -32.10
C LEU A 271 -25.46 0.31 -31.67
N ARG A 272 -26.28 1.32 -31.33
CA ARG A 272 -25.81 2.66 -30.93
C ARG A 272 -26.16 2.98 -29.48
N MET A 273 -25.33 3.79 -28.84
CA MET A 273 -25.56 4.33 -27.51
C MET A 273 -26.11 5.75 -27.65
N SER A 274 -27.20 6.05 -26.95
CA SER A 274 -27.62 7.42 -26.70
C SER A 274 -26.54 8.18 -25.91
N ALA A 275 -26.52 9.51 -26.00
CA ALA A 275 -25.58 10.30 -25.21
C ALA A 275 -25.76 10.06 -23.68
N ALA A 276 -26.99 9.78 -23.22
CA ALA A 276 -27.26 9.43 -21.83
C ALA A 276 -26.57 8.12 -21.41
N GLU A 277 -26.64 7.07 -22.26
CA GLU A 277 -25.92 5.81 -22.03
C GLU A 277 -24.41 6.01 -22.01
N ARG A 278 -23.85 6.79 -22.96
CA ARG A 278 -22.41 7.08 -23.00
C ARG A 278 -21.94 7.79 -21.72
N THR A 279 -22.64 8.84 -21.29
CA THR A 279 -22.31 9.57 -20.04
C THR A 279 -22.53 8.70 -18.81
N LYS A 280 -23.54 7.82 -18.79
CA LYS A 280 -23.77 6.84 -17.73
C LYS A 280 -22.64 5.81 -17.64
N ILE A 281 -22.20 5.24 -18.77
CA ILE A 281 -21.06 4.30 -18.83
C ILE A 281 -19.80 4.96 -18.27
N VAL A 282 -19.46 6.19 -18.68
CA VAL A 282 -18.28 6.90 -18.14
C VAL A 282 -18.42 7.16 -16.63
N ALA A 283 -19.62 7.48 -16.12
CA ALA A 283 -19.88 7.67 -14.69
C ALA A 283 -19.75 6.37 -13.87
N GLU A 284 -20.13 5.24 -14.45
CA GLU A 284 -19.97 3.92 -13.82
C GLU A 284 -18.51 3.48 -13.78
N VAL A 285 -17.79 3.63 -14.90
CA VAL A 285 -16.34 3.39 -15.02
C VAL A 285 -15.56 4.26 -14.05
N GLN A 286 -15.96 5.54 -13.88
CA GLN A 286 -15.43 6.38 -12.81
C GLN A 286 -15.67 5.71 -11.45
N ASN A 287 -16.92 5.39 -11.09
CA ASN A 287 -17.27 4.89 -9.75
C ASN A 287 -16.55 3.59 -9.35
N GLY A 288 -16.40 2.63 -10.28
CA GLY A 288 -15.66 1.40 -10.03
C GLY A 288 -14.17 1.64 -9.75
N LEU A 289 -13.56 2.55 -10.50
CA LEU A 289 -12.15 2.89 -10.36
C LEU A 289 -11.87 3.84 -9.18
N SER A 290 -12.83 4.71 -8.80
CA SER A 290 -12.77 5.49 -7.56
C SER A 290 -12.70 4.57 -6.33
N TRP A 291 -13.42 3.45 -6.35
CA TRP A 291 -13.40 2.47 -5.25
C TRP A 291 -12.00 1.86 -5.07
N TYR A 292 -11.36 1.35 -6.12
CA TYR A 292 -9.97 0.86 -6.01
C TYR A 292 -9.00 1.95 -5.51
N ALA A 293 -9.11 3.18 -6.04
CA ALA A 293 -8.26 4.30 -5.64
C ALA A 293 -8.45 4.75 -4.18
N THR A 294 -9.57 4.37 -3.54
CA THR A 294 -9.85 4.61 -2.12
C THR A 294 -9.55 3.39 -1.23
N GLN A 295 -9.50 2.17 -1.78
CA GLN A 295 -9.12 0.97 -1.01
C GLN A 295 -7.63 0.95 -0.65
N ASN A 296 -6.77 1.47 -1.52
CA ASN A 296 -5.34 1.62 -1.23
C ASN A 296 -4.83 3.06 -1.44
N PRO A 297 -4.80 3.88 -0.38
CA PRO A 297 -4.17 5.20 -0.43
C PRO A 297 -2.66 5.14 -0.73
N ALA A 298 -1.96 4.08 -0.28
CA ALA A 298 -0.51 3.91 -0.44
C ALA A 298 -0.08 3.43 -1.84
N ALA A 299 -1.02 2.97 -2.69
CA ALA A 299 -0.75 2.74 -4.11
C ALA A 299 -0.79 4.02 -4.96
N GLU A 300 -1.18 5.17 -4.38
CA GLU A 300 -1.25 6.48 -5.07
C GLU A 300 -2.07 6.47 -6.38
N LEU A 301 -3.01 5.53 -6.48
CA LEU A 301 -3.70 5.16 -7.72
C LEU A 301 -4.38 6.34 -8.42
N THR A 302 -3.97 6.58 -9.67
CA THR A 302 -4.49 7.67 -10.49
C THR A 302 -4.83 7.15 -11.89
N PHE A 303 -6.10 7.23 -12.27
CA PHE A 303 -6.58 6.76 -13.57
C PHE A 303 -6.63 7.92 -14.58
N SER A 304 -5.90 7.80 -15.68
CA SER A 304 -5.88 8.76 -16.78
C SER A 304 -6.62 8.18 -17.99
N TYR A 305 -7.56 8.92 -18.57
CA TYR A 305 -8.48 8.36 -19.57
C TYR A 305 -8.27 8.95 -20.96
N ASP A 306 -8.49 8.09 -21.97
CA ASP A 306 -8.77 8.48 -23.34
C ASP A 306 -10.12 7.87 -23.73
N ILE A 307 -11.13 8.71 -24.03
CA ILE A 307 -12.48 8.24 -24.32
C ILE A 307 -12.74 8.37 -25.83
N GLN A 308 -12.73 7.22 -26.50
CA GLN A 308 -12.94 7.11 -27.93
C GLN A 308 -14.38 6.70 -28.24
N LEU A 309 -14.96 7.29 -29.29
CA LEU A 309 -16.28 6.93 -29.81
C LEU A 309 -16.10 6.49 -31.26
N VAL A 310 -16.26 5.19 -31.50
CA VAL A 310 -15.90 4.54 -32.76
C VAL A 310 -17.16 4.02 -33.45
N GLN A 311 -17.58 4.71 -34.50
CA GLN A 311 -18.76 4.34 -35.28
C GLN A 311 -18.36 3.50 -36.50
N LEU A 312 -18.97 2.33 -36.61
CA LEU A 312 -18.71 1.32 -37.63
C LEU A 312 -19.83 1.25 -38.67
N SER A 313 -19.44 0.94 -39.90
CA SER A 313 -20.35 0.57 -40.99
C SER A 313 -20.65 -0.93 -41.02
N THR A 314 -19.85 -1.75 -40.32
CA THR A 314 -20.01 -3.20 -40.24
C THR A 314 -21.31 -3.57 -39.51
N PRO A 315 -22.23 -4.35 -40.10
CA PRO A 315 -23.36 -4.90 -39.34
C PRO A 315 -22.86 -5.86 -38.25
N ALA A 316 -23.72 -6.19 -37.28
CA ALA A 316 -23.46 -7.29 -36.38
C ALA A 316 -23.66 -8.64 -37.11
N ASP A 317 -22.81 -9.60 -36.81
CA ASP A 317 -22.95 -11.00 -37.25
C ASP A 317 -23.00 -11.92 -36.01
N PRO A 318 -24.20 -12.31 -35.53
CA PRO A 318 -24.35 -13.25 -34.42
C PRO A 318 -23.92 -14.69 -34.76
N GLY A 319 -23.63 -15.01 -36.03
CA GLY A 319 -23.17 -16.32 -36.46
C GLY A 319 -21.64 -16.47 -36.52
N ALA A 320 -20.88 -15.39 -36.31
CA ALA A 320 -19.43 -15.41 -36.38
C ALA A 320 -18.80 -16.19 -35.21
N SER A 321 -17.76 -16.97 -35.50
CA SER A 321 -17.02 -17.78 -34.51
C SER A 321 -16.13 -16.98 -33.56
N ASP A 322 -15.68 -15.79 -33.98
CA ASP A 322 -15.04 -14.76 -33.15
C ASP A 322 -15.90 -13.49 -33.27
N LEU A 323 -16.98 -13.43 -32.47
CA LEU A 323 -17.92 -12.30 -32.40
C LEU A 323 -17.22 -10.97 -32.11
N GLU A 324 -16.11 -11.00 -31.38
CA GLU A 324 -15.31 -9.82 -31.05
C GLU A 324 -14.62 -9.25 -32.30
N SER A 325 -14.02 -10.09 -33.14
CA SER A 325 -13.32 -9.66 -34.37
C SER A 325 -14.19 -8.82 -35.31
N VAL A 326 -15.50 -9.12 -35.38
CA VAL A 326 -16.48 -8.46 -36.24
C VAL A 326 -16.52 -6.96 -36.00
N TRP A 327 -16.35 -6.52 -34.75
CA TRP A 327 -16.37 -5.10 -34.37
C TRP A 327 -15.03 -4.57 -33.87
N ARG A 328 -14.22 -5.38 -33.16
CA ARG A 328 -12.87 -5.02 -32.69
C ARG A 328 -11.95 -4.68 -33.85
N ASN A 329 -11.83 -5.55 -34.85
CA ASN A 329 -10.85 -5.38 -35.92
C ASN A 329 -11.16 -4.11 -36.76
N PRO A 330 -12.43 -3.82 -37.15
CA PRO A 330 -12.81 -2.53 -37.72
C PRO A 330 -12.63 -1.34 -36.76
N ALA A 331 -12.84 -1.50 -35.46
CA ALA A 331 -12.63 -0.43 -34.49
C ALA A 331 -11.15 -0.04 -34.36
N MET A 332 -10.23 -1.02 -34.33
CA MET A 332 -8.79 -0.75 -34.33
C MET A 332 -8.36 -0.04 -35.61
N SER A 333 -8.87 -0.48 -36.77
CA SER A 333 -8.64 0.20 -38.05
C SER A 333 -9.14 1.65 -38.05
N ARG A 334 -10.32 1.92 -37.47
CA ARG A 334 -10.85 3.29 -37.30
C ARG A 334 -10.03 4.15 -36.34
N LEU A 335 -9.34 3.55 -35.37
CA LEU A 335 -8.40 4.22 -34.47
C LEU A 335 -6.99 4.41 -35.08
N GLY A 336 -6.73 3.88 -36.29
CA GLY A 336 -5.44 4.00 -36.99
C GLY A 336 -4.46 2.85 -36.74
N TYR A 337 -4.92 1.76 -36.12
CA TYR A 337 -4.10 0.59 -35.75
C TYR A 337 -4.40 -0.60 -36.66
N ALA A 338 -3.57 -1.65 -36.57
CA ALA A 338 -3.81 -2.89 -37.31
C ALA A 338 -5.18 -3.50 -36.96
N PRO A 339 -5.94 -4.04 -37.94
CA PRO A 339 -7.23 -4.70 -37.71
C PRO A 339 -7.05 -6.12 -37.13
N THR A 340 -6.31 -6.24 -36.04
CA THR A 340 -5.86 -7.49 -35.40
C THR A 340 -5.83 -7.32 -33.88
N PHE A 341 -5.57 -8.41 -33.13
CA PHE A 341 -5.32 -8.31 -31.70
C PHE A 341 -4.00 -7.57 -31.39
N ASP A 342 -2.98 -7.68 -32.25
CA ASP A 342 -1.73 -6.91 -32.13
C ASP A 342 -1.97 -5.40 -32.14
N GLY A 343 -2.92 -4.91 -32.95
CA GLY A 343 -3.33 -3.51 -32.95
C GLY A 343 -3.87 -3.03 -31.58
N VAL A 344 -4.42 -3.93 -30.77
CA VAL A 344 -4.87 -3.62 -29.40
C VAL A 344 -3.66 -3.39 -28.48
N TYR A 345 -2.62 -4.23 -28.57
CA TYR A 345 -1.35 -4.00 -27.88
C TYR A 345 -0.70 -2.67 -28.32
N ASP A 346 -0.67 -2.39 -29.62
CA ASP A 346 -0.13 -1.14 -30.18
C ASP A 346 -0.87 0.10 -29.66
N TYR A 347 -2.20 0.03 -29.57
CA TYR A 347 -3.02 1.11 -29.00
C TYR A 347 -2.75 1.33 -27.51
N VAL A 348 -2.68 0.25 -26.73
CA VAL A 348 -2.48 0.35 -25.27
C VAL A 348 -1.05 0.82 -24.94
N GLU A 349 -0.03 0.40 -25.69
CA GLU A 349 1.32 0.96 -25.58
C GLU A 349 1.37 2.44 -25.98
N GLY A 350 0.77 2.81 -27.12
CA GLY A 350 0.67 4.20 -27.57
C GLY A 350 -0.13 5.09 -26.61
N LEU A 351 -1.15 4.55 -25.94
CA LEU A 351 -1.90 5.20 -24.88
C LEU A 351 -1.03 5.44 -23.64
N ARG A 352 -0.27 4.42 -23.19
CA ARG A 352 0.65 4.50 -22.04
C ARG A 352 1.68 5.61 -22.24
N GLY A 353 2.29 5.65 -23.43
CA GLY A 353 3.23 6.70 -23.83
C GLY A 353 2.60 8.09 -23.84
N ARG A 354 1.45 8.26 -24.53
CA ARG A 354 0.76 9.57 -24.63
C ARG A 354 0.31 10.15 -23.29
N LEU A 355 -0.07 9.30 -22.32
CA LEU A 355 -0.57 9.75 -21.02
C LEU A 355 0.49 9.72 -19.90
N GLY A 356 1.71 9.27 -20.18
CA GLY A 356 2.81 9.21 -19.22
C GLY A 356 2.54 8.29 -18.02
N THR A 357 1.81 7.18 -18.25
CA THR A 357 1.36 6.30 -17.17
C THR A 357 2.28 5.09 -16.96
N LYS A 358 2.34 4.59 -15.72
CA LYS A 358 3.10 3.38 -15.36
C LYS A 358 2.49 2.13 -16.01
N TRP A 359 1.16 2.07 -16.07
CA TRP A 359 0.37 0.99 -16.66
C TRP A 359 -0.63 1.52 -17.69
N ALA A 360 -1.15 0.64 -18.53
CA ALA A 360 -2.26 0.94 -19.43
C ALA A 360 -3.07 -0.31 -19.76
N TYR A 361 -4.37 -0.13 -20.01
CA TYR A 361 -5.23 -1.10 -20.67
C TYR A 361 -6.32 -0.38 -21.47
N CYS A 362 -7.03 -1.11 -22.33
CA CYS A 362 -8.24 -0.59 -22.97
C CYS A 362 -9.49 -1.36 -22.53
N ALA A 363 -10.64 -0.69 -22.64
CA ALA A 363 -11.94 -1.24 -22.36
C ALA A 363 -12.86 -0.96 -23.54
N PHE A 364 -13.34 -2.01 -24.20
CA PHE A 364 -14.34 -1.88 -25.25
C PHE A 364 -15.73 -1.99 -24.63
N VAL A 365 -16.56 -0.95 -24.77
CA VAL A 365 -17.98 -1.03 -24.39
C VAL A 365 -18.81 -1.00 -25.67
N THR A 366 -19.76 -1.92 -25.81
CA THR A 366 -20.43 -2.18 -27.09
C THR A 366 -21.89 -2.63 -26.93
N LYS A 367 -22.65 -2.54 -28.02
CA LYS A 367 -23.98 -3.18 -28.19
C LYS A 367 -23.98 -4.28 -29.26
N TYR A 368 -22.82 -4.61 -29.83
CA TYR A 368 -22.69 -5.79 -30.68
C TYR A 368 -22.85 -7.08 -29.85
N PRO A 369 -23.27 -8.20 -30.46
CA PRO A 369 -23.27 -9.50 -29.81
C PRO A 369 -21.89 -9.85 -29.24
N LEU A 370 -21.88 -10.45 -28.05
CA LEU A 370 -20.70 -10.93 -27.35
C LEU A 370 -20.88 -12.41 -26.96
N GLY A 371 -19.78 -13.13 -26.77
CA GLY A 371 -19.80 -14.50 -26.23
C GLY A 371 -20.01 -14.57 -24.72
N HIS A 372 -19.77 -13.47 -24.02
CA HIS A 372 -20.02 -13.23 -22.60
C HIS A 372 -20.25 -11.72 -22.40
N PHE A 373 -21.08 -11.30 -21.44
CA PHE A 373 -21.46 -9.87 -21.33
C PHE A 373 -20.34 -8.96 -20.84
N ALA A 374 -19.42 -9.49 -20.05
CA ALA A 374 -18.20 -8.84 -19.60
C ALA A 374 -17.08 -9.89 -19.56
N TYR A 375 -15.87 -9.50 -19.97
CA TYR A 375 -14.70 -10.38 -19.91
C TYR A 375 -13.39 -9.62 -20.10
N ALA A 376 -12.30 -10.14 -19.53
CA ALA A 376 -10.99 -9.49 -19.53
C ALA A 376 -9.83 -10.47 -19.76
N SER A 377 -8.79 -9.96 -20.43
CA SER A 377 -7.51 -10.67 -20.56
C SER A 377 -6.70 -10.55 -19.27
N ILE A 378 -6.32 -11.69 -18.67
CA ILE A 378 -5.51 -11.69 -17.45
C ILE A 378 -4.13 -11.11 -17.75
N GLY A 379 -3.75 -10.04 -17.04
CA GLY A 379 -2.51 -9.29 -17.30
C GLY A 379 -2.58 -8.32 -18.48
N GLY A 380 -3.78 -8.04 -19.00
CA GLY A 380 -4.02 -7.13 -20.13
C GLY A 380 -3.95 -7.82 -21.50
N PRO A 381 -4.17 -7.09 -22.62
CA PRO A 381 -4.25 -5.63 -22.70
C PRO A 381 -5.68 -5.06 -22.63
N ARG A 382 -6.73 -5.90 -22.67
CA ARG A 382 -8.11 -5.46 -22.91
C ARG A 382 -9.16 -6.15 -22.05
N LEU A 383 -10.19 -5.38 -21.69
CA LEU A 383 -11.49 -5.88 -21.24
C LEU A 383 -12.60 -5.48 -22.23
N VAL A 384 -13.71 -6.21 -22.20
CA VAL A 384 -14.91 -6.00 -23.04
C VAL A 384 -16.14 -5.98 -22.14
N LEU A 385 -17.14 -5.16 -22.49
CA LEU A 385 -18.38 -5.00 -21.73
C LEU A 385 -19.59 -4.67 -22.63
N ALA A 386 -20.72 -5.33 -22.37
CA ALA A 386 -22.03 -4.99 -22.90
C ALA A 386 -22.57 -3.69 -22.26
N ALA A 387 -23.07 -2.76 -23.07
CA ALA A 387 -23.50 -1.43 -22.63
C ALA A 387 -24.65 -1.41 -21.59
N ASP A 388 -25.36 -2.52 -21.42
CA ASP A 388 -26.45 -2.73 -20.48
C ASP A 388 -26.11 -3.71 -19.33
N ALA A 389 -24.92 -4.34 -19.39
CA ALA A 389 -24.48 -5.45 -18.55
C ALA A 389 -25.48 -6.63 -18.51
N ASP A 390 -26.09 -7.02 -19.63
CA ASP A 390 -26.88 -8.26 -19.79
C ASP A 390 -27.90 -8.48 -18.67
N GLY A 391 -28.79 -7.50 -18.51
CA GLY A 391 -29.86 -7.55 -17.50
C GLY A 391 -29.41 -7.34 -16.04
N TRP A 392 -28.12 -7.24 -15.72
CA TRP A 392 -27.65 -6.68 -14.44
C TRP A 392 -27.90 -5.17 -14.36
N GLY A 393 -28.01 -4.52 -15.52
CA GLY A 393 -28.42 -3.14 -15.69
C GLY A 393 -27.29 -2.12 -15.49
N PRO A 394 -27.43 -0.91 -16.06
CA PRO A 394 -26.37 0.10 -16.06
C PRO A 394 -26.07 0.72 -14.68
N ASP A 395 -26.74 0.30 -13.60
CA ASP A 395 -26.40 0.63 -12.21
C ASP A 395 -25.47 -0.41 -11.53
N ASN A 396 -25.03 -1.45 -12.24
CA ASN A 396 -24.01 -2.41 -11.79
C ASN A 396 -22.71 -2.39 -12.62
N ILE A 397 -22.61 -1.57 -13.67
CA ILE A 397 -21.40 -1.44 -14.50
C ILE A 397 -20.18 -1.04 -13.66
N ASP A 398 -20.35 -0.23 -12.61
CA ASP A 398 -19.26 0.14 -11.71
C ASP A 398 -18.57 -1.06 -11.03
N ARG A 399 -19.33 -2.11 -10.68
CA ARG A 399 -18.77 -3.32 -10.06
C ARG A 399 -18.24 -4.28 -11.10
N VAL A 400 -18.96 -4.50 -12.19
CA VAL A 400 -18.47 -5.35 -13.29
C VAL A 400 -17.15 -4.80 -13.82
N PHE A 401 -17.06 -3.50 -14.13
CA PHE A 401 -15.82 -2.90 -14.62
C PHE A 401 -14.67 -2.95 -13.60
N ALA A 402 -14.97 -2.89 -12.30
CA ALA A 402 -13.97 -3.10 -11.26
C ALA A 402 -13.51 -4.57 -11.23
N HIS A 403 -14.41 -5.54 -11.27
CA HIS A 403 -14.12 -6.98 -11.36
C HIS A 403 -13.20 -7.29 -12.55
N GLU A 404 -13.58 -6.83 -13.76
CA GLU A 404 -12.76 -6.96 -14.98
C GLU A 404 -11.38 -6.28 -14.84
N THR A 405 -11.31 -5.14 -14.15
CA THR A 405 -10.02 -4.47 -13.86
C THR A 405 -9.15 -5.31 -12.90
N GLY A 406 -9.74 -6.14 -12.04
CA GLY A 406 -9.02 -7.12 -11.23
C GLY A 406 -8.22 -8.10 -12.09
N HIS A 407 -8.84 -8.68 -13.12
CA HIS A 407 -8.20 -9.61 -14.05
C HIS A 407 -7.08 -8.94 -14.86
N ILE A 408 -7.30 -7.71 -15.34
CA ILE A 408 -6.26 -6.92 -16.02
C ILE A 408 -4.97 -6.84 -15.19
N PHE A 409 -5.05 -6.84 -13.86
CA PHE A 409 -3.91 -6.82 -12.94
C PHE A 409 -3.57 -8.16 -12.28
N GLY A 410 -4.18 -9.27 -12.71
CA GLY A 410 -3.78 -10.64 -12.36
C GLY A 410 -4.64 -11.36 -11.32
N ALA A 411 -5.81 -10.82 -10.95
CA ALA A 411 -6.78 -11.53 -10.12
C ALA A 411 -7.50 -12.67 -10.87
N PRO A 412 -7.79 -13.81 -10.23
CA PRO A 412 -8.65 -14.85 -10.76
C PRO A 412 -10.13 -14.60 -10.46
N ASP A 413 -11.00 -15.40 -11.10
CA ASP A 413 -12.38 -15.59 -10.64
C ASP A 413 -12.38 -16.31 -9.28
N GLU A 414 -13.14 -15.79 -8.30
CA GLU A 414 -13.33 -16.43 -6.99
C GLU A 414 -14.73 -17.10 -6.87
N TYR A 415 -15.58 -17.00 -7.89
CA TYR A 415 -16.92 -17.61 -7.93
C TYR A 415 -16.91 -19.00 -8.61
N ALA A 416 -17.74 -19.93 -8.11
CA ALA A 416 -17.70 -21.33 -8.56
C ALA A 416 -18.04 -21.51 -10.05
N GLY A 417 -18.93 -20.67 -10.62
CA GLY A 417 -19.25 -20.66 -12.05
C GLY A 417 -18.08 -20.27 -12.97
N GLY A 418 -17.06 -19.60 -12.43
CA GLY A 418 -15.81 -19.28 -13.11
C GLY A 418 -14.81 -20.43 -13.14
N GLY A 419 -15.18 -21.61 -12.61
CA GLY A 419 -14.31 -22.78 -12.54
C GLY A 419 -13.10 -22.59 -11.63
N CYS A 420 -13.24 -21.76 -10.59
CA CYS A 420 -12.15 -21.45 -9.68
C CYS A 420 -11.61 -22.70 -8.95
N ASP A 421 -10.32 -22.67 -8.58
CA ASP A 421 -9.65 -23.66 -7.74
C ASP A 421 -8.89 -22.98 -6.60
N CYS A 422 -8.55 -23.71 -5.53
CA CYS A 422 -7.91 -23.14 -4.33
C CYS A 422 -6.38 -23.03 -4.42
N GLY A 423 -5.80 -23.34 -5.58
CA GLY A 423 -4.38 -23.24 -5.90
C GLY A 423 -4.14 -22.19 -6.99
N GLY A 424 -3.51 -22.62 -8.08
CA GLY A 424 -2.94 -21.73 -9.09
C GLY A 424 -1.79 -20.87 -8.56
N SER A 425 -1.39 -19.88 -9.36
CA SER A 425 -0.32 -18.92 -9.04
C SER A 425 -0.71 -17.60 -9.67
N TRP A 426 -1.34 -16.73 -8.89
CA TRP A 426 -2.05 -15.56 -9.41
C TRP A 426 -1.38 -14.24 -9.01
N GLY A 427 -1.47 -13.25 -9.89
CA GLY A 427 -0.84 -11.96 -9.72
C GLY A 427 0.69 -11.97 -9.76
N ARG A 428 1.27 -10.80 -9.49
CA ARG A 428 2.73 -10.60 -9.41
C ARG A 428 3.43 -11.46 -8.34
N TYR A 429 2.70 -11.88 -7.31
CA TYR A 429 3.27 -12.62 -6.17
C TYR A 429 3.01 -14.13 -6.23
N GLY A 430 2.29 -14.63 -7.24
CA GLY A 430 1.99 -16.06 -7.39
C GLY A 430 1.13 -16.63 -6.26
N VAL A 431 0.21 -15.83 -5.72
CA VAL A 431 -0.60 -16.19 -4.54
C VAL A 431 -1.77 -17.08 -4.99
N PRO A 432 -2.07 -18.19 -4.28
CA PRO A 432 -3.17 -19.08 -4.63
C PRO A 432 -4.54 -18.43 -4.42
N ASN A 433 -5.56 -18.97 -5.06
CA ASN A 433 -6.93 -18.47 -5.03
C ASN A 433 -7.73 -19.05 -3.83
N GLY A 434 -7.27 -18.78 -2.61
CA GLY A 434 -7.83 -19.35 -1.39
C GLY A 434 -9.17 -18.78 -0.90
N ASN A 435 -9.85 -17.94 -1.69
CA ASN A 435 -11.25 -17.51 -1.44
C ASN A 435 -12.25 -18.15 -2.43
N CYS A 436 -11.78 -19.04 -3.33
CA CYS A 436 -12.61 -19.71 -4.31
C CYS A 436 -13.82 -20.41 -3.67
N ASP A 437 -15.01 -20.03 -4.11
CA ASP A 437 -16.32 -20.47 -3.62
C ASP A 437 -16.54 -22.00 -3.76
N ALA A 438 -15.84 -22.65 -4.69
CA ALA A 438 -15.96 -24.10 -4.94
C ALA A 438 -15.16 -24.99 -3.97
N CYS A 439 -14.23 -24.45 -3.19
CA CYS A 439 -13.30 -25.26 -2.39
C CYS A 439 -12.77 -24.62 -1.10
N ALA A 440 -12.92 -23.31 -0.90
CA ALA A 440 -12.49 -22.68 0.35
C ALA A 440 -13.39 -23.13 1.51
N PRO A 441 -12.86 -23.37 2.72
CA PRO A 441 -13.66 -23.87 3.85
C PRO A 441 -14.62 -22.83 4.42
N ALA A 442 -14.40 -21.54 4.14
CA ALA A 442 -15.26 -20.42 4.53
C ALA A 442 -14.98 -19.21 3.61
N PRO A 443 -15.46 -19.21 2.35
CA PRO A 443 -15.25 -18.11 1.42
C PRO A 443 -16.04 -16.87 1.87
N VAL A 444 -15.42 -15.70 1.77
CA VAL A 444 -15.99 -14.42 2.22
C VAL A 444 -16.41 -13.53 1.05
N ASP A 445 -17.17 -12.48 1.33
CA ASP A 445 -17.54 -11.43 0.37
C ASP A 445 -16.29 -10.82 -0.29
N CYS A 446 -16.30 -10.82 -1.62
CA CYS A 446 -15.24 -10.24 -2.44
C CYS A 446 -15.80 -9.85 -3.80
N LEU A 447 -15.27 -8.76 -4.38
CA LEU A 447 -15.55 -8.34 -5.75
C LEU A 447 -15.32 -9.45 -6.77
N MET A 448 -14.29 -10.29 -6.60
CA MET A 448 -14.00 -11.40 -7.51
C MET A 448 -14.94 -12.61 -7.33
N ARG A 449 -15.76 -12.63 -6.27
CA ARG A 449 -16.67 -13.74 -5.92
C ARG A 449 -18.16 -13.39 -6.06
N ALA A 450 -18.53 -12.13 -5.85
CA ALA A 450 -19.90 -11.66 -5.85
C ALA A 450 -19.97 -10.20 -6.31
N ASN A 451 -21.17 -9.74 -6.66
CA ASN A 451 -21.46 -8.34 -6.98
C ASN A 451 -21.44 -7.47 -5.71
N THR A 452 -20.27 -7.33 -5.10
CA THR A 452 -20.03 -6.61 -3.84
C THR A 452 -18.77 -5.75 -3.93
N PHE A 453 -18.72 -4.67 -3.15
CA PHE A 453 -17.54 -3.80 -3.08
C PHE A 453 -16.70 -4.17 -1.84
N ALA A 454 -16.07 -5.33 -1.90
CA ALA A 454 -15.19 -5.89 -0.88
C ALA A 454 -13.93 -6.50 -1.52
N LEU A 455 -12.85 -6.63 -0.75
CA LEU A 455 -11.68 -7.43 -1.11
C LEU A 455 -11.49 -8.50 -0.05
N CYS A 456 -11.33 -9.76 -0.46
CA CYS A 456 -10.89 -10.81 0.46
C CYS A 456 -9.41 -10.62 0.83
N ARG A 457 -8.84 -11.52 1.64
CA ARG A 457 -7.41 -11.46 2.00
C ARG A 457 -6.44 -11.75 0.83
N TYR A 458 -6.92 -12.34 -0.28
CA TYR A 458 -6.10 -12.81 -1.40
C TYR A 458 -6.06 -11.83 -2.57
N THR A 459 -7.22 -11.30 -3.00
CA THR A 459 -7.33 -10.36 -4.14
C THR A 459 -6.35 -9.19 -4.11
N PRO A 460 -6.07 -8.53 -2.95
CA PRO A 460 -5.05 -7.50 -2.86
C PRO A 460 -3.68 -8.00 -3.35
N ALA A 461 -3.26 -9.20 -2.94
CA ALA A 461 -1.99 -9.77 -3.39
C ALA A 461 -2.02 -10.17 -4.88
N HIS A 462 -3.17 -10.61 -5.40
CA HIS A 462 -3.30 -10.91 -6.83
C HIS A 462 -3.17 -9.65 -7.70
N ILE A 463 -3.84 -8.54 -7.34
CA ILE A 463 -3.66 -7.24 -8.03
C ILE A 463 -2.33 -6.53 -7.68
N GLY A 464 -1.45 -7.20 -6.93
CA GLY A 464 -0.08 -6.76 -6.66
C GLY A 464 0.09 -5.75 -5.52
N TRP A 465 -0.87 -5.67 -4.60
CA TRP A 465 -0.79 -4.94 -3.33
C TRP A 465 -0.33 -5.84 -2.16
N GLY A 466 -0.09 -5.25 -0.99
CA GLY A 466 -0.12 -5.98 0.29
C GLY A 466 1.08 -6.90 0.59
N HIS A 467 2.10 -6.93 -0.26
CA HIS A 467 3.31 -7.72 -0.03
C HIS A 467 4.45 -6.88 0.57
N GLY A 468 4.94 -7.29 1.73
CA GLY A 468 5.96 -6.60 2.50
C GLY A 468 5.42 -5.75 3.66
N VAL A 469 6.34 -5.16 4.40
CA VAL A 469 6.12 -4.60 5.75
C VAL A 469 6.64 -3.18 5.92
N SER A 470 6.17 -2.47 6.94
CA SER A 470 6.66 -1.15 7.35
C SER A 470 6.79 -1.05 8.88
N GLY A 471 7.06 0.16 9.41
CA GLY A 471 7.13 0.43 10.85
C GLY A 471 8.15 -0.43 11.61
N ASN A 472 7.74 -1.00 12.74
CA ASN A 472 8.52 -1.98 13.52
C ASN A 472 7.82 -3.34 13.58
N PRO A 473 8.54 -4.47 13.54
CA PRO A 473 7.96 -5.76 13.86
C PRO A 473 7.77 -5.93 15.38
N VAL A 474 6.90 -6.87 15.75
CA VAL A 474 6.83 -7.50 17.07
C VAL A 474 6.79 -9.00 16.86
N LEU A 475 7.57 -9.74 17.66
CA LEU A 475 7.63 -11.19 17.67
C LEU A 475 7.31 -11.66 19.10
N ILE A 476 6.49 -12.70 19.22
CA ILE A 476 6.30 -13.45 20.47
C ILE A 476 6.43 -14.96 20.20
N GLN A 477 6.75 -15.75 21.22
CA GLN A 477 6.42 -17.17 21.22
C GLN A 477 5.11 -17.39 21.99
N SER A 478 4.06 -17.76 21.26
CA SER A 478 2.71 -17.95 21.77
C SER A 478 2.60 -19.19 22.66
N ARG A 479 1.84 -19.09 23.74
CA ARG A 479 1.57 -20.16 24.71
C ARG A 479 0.19 -20.75 24.43
N GLY A 480 0.11 -22.08 24.34
CA GLY A 480 -1.13 -22.80 24.04
C GLY A 480 -1.62 -22.67 22.58
N LEU A 481 -0.78 -22.11 21.68
CA LEU A 481 -0.98 -22.14 20.23
C LEU A 481 0.10 -23.04 19.64
N GLY A 482 -0.26 -24.30 19.42
CA GLY A 482 0.70 -25.40 19.26
C GLY A 482 1.25 -25.93 20.59
N VAL A 483 1.80 -27.14 20.56
CA VAL A 483 2.46 -27.83 21.67
C VAL A 483 3.79 -27.18 22.00
N ARG A 484 4.60 -26.83 20.98
CA ARG A 484 5.86 -26.10 21.15
C ARG A 484 5.66 -24.59 21.32
N GLY A 485 4.49 -24.07 20.99
CA GLY A 485 4.20 -22.64 20.96
C GLY A 485 4.73 -21.98 19.69
N ASN A 486 3.83 -21.50 18.83
CA ASN A 486 4.16 -20.83 17.56
C ASN A 486 4.89 -19.50 17.75
N PHE A 487 5.67 -19.09 16.72
CA PHE A 487 6.21 -17.73 16.66
C PHE A 487 5.18 -16.85 15.94
N ASP A 488 4.42 -16.05 16.68
CA ASP A 488 3.48 -15.07 16.10
C ASP A 488 4.22 -13.73 15.90
N VAL A 489 4.17 -13.21 14.67
CA VAL A 489 4.73 -11.92 14.27
C VAL A 489 3.59 -10.98 13.87
N VAL A 490 3.54 -9.80 14.46
CA VAL A 490 2.65 -8.71 14.02
C VAL A 490 3.50 -7.48 13.71
N VAL A 491 3.24 -6.88 12.55
CA VAL A 491 4.04 -5.78 11.99
C VAL A 491 3.13 -4.90 11.14
N PRO A 492 3.35 -3.57 11.07
CA PRO A 492 2.63 -2.71 10.15
C PRO A 492 2.78 -3.19 8.71
N SER A 493 1.68 -3.22 7.98
CA SER A 493 1.70 -3.57 6.56
C SER A 493 2.46 -2.48 5.77
N ALA A 494 3.08 -2.83 4.63
CA ALA A 494 3.52 -1.80 3.68
C ALA A 494 2.33 -1.05 3.03
N PHE A 495 1.12 -1.64 3.14
CA PHE A 495 -0.13 -1.22 2.53
C PHE A 495 -1.00 -0.41 3.50
N SER A 496 -1.70 -1.12 4.40
CA SER A 496 -2.69 -0.60 5.34
C SER A 496 -2.94 -1.65 6.42
N GLY A 497 -3.22 -1.23 7.65
CA GLY A 497 -3.38 -2.13 8.79
C GLY A 497 -2.10 -2.88 9.15
N LEU A 498 -2.25 -4.15 9.51
CA LEU A 498 -1.21 -5.02 10.04
C LEU A 498 -1.05 -6.28 9.19
N THR A 499 0.19 -6.69 8.98
CA THR A 499 0.53 -8.06 8.56
C THR A 499 0.72 -8.90 9.83
N HIS A 500 -0.03 -10.00 9.95
CA HIS A 500 0.26 -11.09 10.89
C HIS A 500 0.89 -12.25 10.12
N VAL A 501 2.04 -12.74 10.57
CA VAL A 501 2.75 -13.90 9.99
C VAL A 501 3.09 -14.82 11.15
N TRP A 502 3.07 -16.15 10.97
CA TRP A 502 3.49 -17.05 12.04
C TRP A 502 4.31 -18.24 11.54
N ARG A 503 5.22 -18.72 12.40
CA ARG A 503 5.95 -19.97 12.18
C ARG A 503 5.21 -21.08 12.90
N GLU A 504 4.76 -22.07 12.13
CA GLU A 504 4.07 -23.24 12.64
C GLU A 504 5.09 -24.23 13.20
N ASN A 505 5.28 -24.19 14.52
CA ASN A 505 6.42 -24.78 15.22
C ASN A 505 6.27 -26.28 15.48
N ASP A 506 5.06 -26.84 15.38
CA ASP A 506 4.83 -28.28 15.52
C ASP A 506 4.98 -29.03 14.18
N ALA A 507 4.78 -28.37 13.05
CA ALA A 507 4.92 -28.97 11.73
C ALA A 507 6.39 -29.28 11.35
N GLY A 508 6.57 -30.33 10.55
CA GLY A 508 7.87 -30.71 10.00
C GLY A 508 8.50 -29.56 9.20
N GLY A 509 9.78 -29.27 9.47
CA GLY A 509 10.50 -28.14 8.86
C GLY A 509 10.17 -26.76 9.47
N THR A 510 9.25 -26.68 10.45
CA THR A 510 8.79 -25.42 11.09
C THR A 510 8.49 -24.29 10.08
N PRO A 511 7.58 -24.49 9.12
CA PRO A 511 7.33 -23.53 8.06
C PRO A 511 6.71 -22.24 8.59
N TRP A 512 7.17 -21.11 8.03
CA TRP A 512 6.38 -19.88 8.06
C TRP A 512 5.13 -20.06 7.21
N ARG A 513 4.00 -19.53 7.68
CA ARG A 513 2.70 -19.58 7.00
C ARG A 513 2.41 -18.25 6.30
N ASP A 514 1.53 -18.30 5.31
CA ASP A 514 1.17 -17.14 4.50
C ASP A 514 0.68 -15.95 5.36
N PRO A 515 1.02 -14.71 4.98
CA PRO A 515 0.63 -13.52 5.73
C PRO A 515 -0.90 -13.35 5.78
N TRP A 516 -1.41 -13.08 6.97
CA TRP A 516 -2.77 -12.62 7.21
C TRP A 516 -2.77 -11.09 7.31
N GLN A 517 -3.39 -10.38 6.36
CA GLN A 517 -3.62 -8.93 6.46
C GLN A 517 -4.85 -8.66 7.33
N THR A 518 -4.74 -7.74 8.30
CA THR A 518 -5.81 -7.40 9.25
C THR A 518 -5.84 -5.90 9.57
N ALA A 519 -6.93 -5.44 10.19
CA ALA A 519 -7.13 -4.06 10.64
C ALA A 519 -6.95 -2.97 9.55
N GLN A 520 -7.21 -3.31 8.29
CA GLN A 520 -7.03 -2.44 7.12
C GLN A 520 -7.84 -1.13 7.20
N ALA A 521 -8.92 -1.11 8.00
CA ALA A 521 -9.72 0.08 8.27
C ALA A 521 -8.96 1.19 9.07
N LEU A 522 -7.79 0.88 9.62
CA LEU A 522 -6.91 1.87 10.27
C LEU A 522 -6.17 2.79 9.27
N GLY A 523 -6.10 2.41 7.99
CA GLY A 523 -5.16 3.03 7.06
C GLY A 523 -3.71 2.63 7.39
N ARG A 524 -2.75 3.46 7.00
CA ARG A 524 -1.32 3.23 7.24
C ARG A 524 -1.01 3.25 8.74
N VAL A 525 -0.62 2.11 9.29
CA VAL A 525 -0.07 1.99 10.64
C VAL A 525 1.42 2.35 10.60
N ASP A 526 1.90 3.11 11.59
CA ASP A 526 3.30 3.54 11.65
C ASP A 526 4.16 2.68 12.59
N ALA A 527 3.56 2.16 13.66
CA ALA A 527 4.24 1.38 14.71
C ALA A 527 3.27 0.47 15.45
N VAL A 528 3.75 -0.62 16.05
CA VAL A 528 2.94 -1.59 16.80
C VAL A 528 3.68 -2.16 18.01
N THR A 529 2.92 -2.51 19.05
CA THR A 529 3.36 -3.36 20.16
C THR A 529 2.28 -4.41 20.45
N MET A 530 2.69 -5.63 20.82
CA MET A 530 1.79 -6.78 21.03
C MET A 530 2.31 -7.66 22.17
N LEU A 531 1.38 -8.26 22.91
CA LEU A 531 1.63 -9.34 23.85
C LEU A 531 0.58 -10.45 23.68
N GLN A 532 0.81 -11.62 24.25
CA GLN A 532 -0.27 -12.57 24.53
C GLN A 532 -0.74 -12.39 25.98
N SER A 533 -2.04 -12.22 26.16
CA SER A 533 -2.69 -12.08 27.47
C SER A 533 -2.56 -13.36 28.30
N THR A 534 -2.47 -13.25 29.62
CA THR A 534 -2.66 -14.40 30.54
C THR A 534 -4.06 -14.45 31.16
N LEU A 535 -5.01 -13.66 30.66
CA LEU A 535 -6.39 -13.62 31.16
C LEU A 535 -7.28 -14.78 30.65
N ALA A 536 -6.78 -15.58 29.71
CA ALA A 536 -7.41 -16.79 29.18
C ALA A 536 -6.34 -17.79 28.71
N THR A 537 -6.73 -19.03 28.42
CA THR A 537 -5.84 -20.12 27.98
C THR A 537 -6.42 -20.86 26.77
N PRO A 538 -5.81 -20.77 25.56
CA PRO A 538 -4.78 -19.81 25.18
C PRO A 538 -5.31 -18.37 25.21
N GLY A 539 -4.46 -17.42 25.62
CA GLY A 539 -4.86 -16.02 25.71
C GLY A 539 -4.92 -15.31 24.36
N PRO A 540 -5.76 -14.27 24.21
CA PRO A 540 -5.77 -13.42 23.02
C PRO A 540 -4.43 -12.73 22.76
N LEU A 541 -4.20 -12.32 21.51
CA LEU A 541 -3.11 -11.42 21.15
C LEU A 541 -3.59 -9.99 21.30
N GLU A 542 -3.02 -9.26 22.24
CA GLU A 542 -3.45 -7.92 22.66
C GLU A 542 -2.47 -6.91 22.04
N THR A 543 -2.98 -6.00 21.21
CA THR A 543 -2.16 -5.17 20.32
C THR A 543 -2.48 -3.69 20.49
N VAL A 544 -1.44 -2.85 20.51
CA VAL A 544 -1.56 -1.38 20.42
C VAL A 544 -0.78 -0.90 19.21
N VAL A 545 -1.42 -0.09 18.38
CA VAL A 545 -0.88 0.50 17.14
C VAL A 545 -0.84 2.01 17.22
N ARG A 546 0.13 2.64 16.54
CA ARG A 546 0.14 4.08 16.27
C ARG A 546 -0.23 4.37 14.82
N VAL A 547 -1.16 5.30 14.61
CA VAL A 547 -1.59 5.83 13.31
C VAL A 547 -1.51 7.35 13.37
N GLY A 548 -0.48 7.94 12.77
CA GLY A 548 -0.17 9.36 12.95
C GLY A 548 0.09 9.69 14.43
N SER A 549 -0.60 10.68 14.98
CA SER A 549 -0.48 11.10 16.38
C SER A 549 -1.37 10.31 17.36
N ARG A 550 -2.03 9.23 16.93
CA ARG A 550 -3.07 8.51 17.71
C ARG A 550 -2.68 7.07 18.01
N LEU A 551 -3.05 6.57 19.19
CA LEU A 551 -3.00 5.15 19.54
C LEU A 551 -4.37 4.49 19.42
N PHE A 552 -4.39 3.27 18.89
CA PHE A 552 -5.55 2.38 18.93
C PHE A 552 -5.18 1.03 19.56
N PHE A 553 -6.13 0.44 20.27
CA PHE A 553 -6.06 -0.89 20.85
C PHE A 553 -6.98 -1.84 20.08
N LEU A 554 -6.48 -3.03 19.76
CA LEU A 554 -7.22 -4.11 19.11
C LEU A 554 -6.66 -5.46 19.58
N TRP A 555 -7.45 -6.52 19.46
CA TRP A 555 -7.02 -7.86 19.87
C TRP A 555 -7.53 -8.95 18.94
N ARG A 556 -6.76 -10.03 18.83
CA ARG A 556 -7.15 -11.27 18.16
C ARG A 556 -7.57 -12.30 19.19
N ASP A 557 -8.68 -13.00 18.98
CA ASP A 557 -8.93 -14.21 19.76
C ASP A 557 -7.90 -15.31 19.44
N SER A 558 -7.83 -16.31 20.32
CA SER A 558 -6.95 -17.47 20.19
C SER A 558 -7.73 -18.79 20.27
N THR A 559 -9.05 -18.74 20.09
CA THR A 559 -9.99 -19.82 20.41
C THR A 559 -10.86 -20.11 19.19
N GLY A 560 -10.34 -20.92 18.28
CA GLY A 560 -11.04 -21.43 17.10
C GLY A 560 -11.07 -20.44 15.92
N ALA A 561 -11.66 -19.27 16.12
CA ALA A 561 -11.97 -18.36 15.01
C ALA A 561 -10.83 -17.38 14.65
N PHE A 562 -9.92 -17.09 15.60
CA PHE A 562 -8.77 -16.18 15.43
C PHE A 562 -9.15 -14.79 14.90
N GLN A 563 -10.35 -14.30 15.25
CA GLN A 563 -10.89 -13.04 14.77
C GLN A 563 -10.21 -11.86 15.45
N TRP A 564 -9.75 -10.91 14.64
CA TRP A 564 -9.36 -9.58 15.09
C TRP A 564 -10.61 -8.74 15.38
N ARG A 565 -10.68 -8.14 16.57
CA ARG A 565 -11.76 -7.21 16.95
C ARG A 565 -11.51 -5.80 16.39
N PRO A 566 -12.56 -5.00 16.16
CA PRO A 566 -12.42 -3.62 15.72
C PRO A 566 -11.52 -2.78 16.66
N PRO A 567 -10.73 -1.84 16.13
CA PRO A 567 -9.85 -1.00 16.92
C PRO A 567 -10.62 0.06 17.72
N VAL A 568 -10.17 0.31 18.96
CA VAL A 568 -10.68 1.36 19.84
C VAL A 568 -9.57 2.39 20.09
N GLN A 569 -9.83 3.69 19.92
CA GLN A 569 -8.82 4.72 20.17
C GLN A 569 -8.51 4.83 21.66
N LEU A 570 -7.23 4.82 22.04
CA LEU A 570 -6.78 4.97 23.44
C LEU A 570 -6.49 6.43 23.80
N THR A 571 -5.71 7.11 22.96
CA THR A 571 -5.22 8.47 23.20
C THR A 571 -4.68 9.10 21.91
N GLN A 572 -4.32 10.37 21.98
CA GLN A 572 -3.65 11.13 20.92
C GLN A 572 -2.40 11.85 21.47
N ASN A 573 -1.73 12.62 20.61
CA ASN A 573 -0.47 13.32 20.89
C ASN A 573 0.70 12.39 21.24
N VAL A 574 0.76 11.22 20.59
CA VAL A 574 1.89 10.27 20.65
C VAL A 574 2.79 10.35 19.41
N GLY A 575 4.02 9.87 19.55
CA GLY A 575 5.01 9.71 18.49
C GLY A 575 5.71 8.35 18.55
N GLY A 576 6.75 8.18 17.72
CA GLY A 576 7.72 7.09 17.82
C GLY A 576 7.17 5.65 17.76
N VAL A 577 7.84 4.73 18.45
CA VAL A 577 7.44 3.32 18.63
C VAL A 577 7.05 3.04 20.10
N PRO A 578 5.82 2.54 20.37
CA PRO A 578 5.36 2.21 21.73
C PRO A 578 5.80 0.80 22.17
N SER A 579 5.66 0.50 23.46
CA SER A 579 5.88 -0.83 24.02
C SER A 579 4.91 -1.14 25.16
N MET A 580 4.29 -2.32 25.12
CA MET A 580 3.30 -2.80 26.09
C MET A 580 3.69 -4.16 26.66
N VAL A 581 3.50 -4.36 27.97
CA VAL A 581 3.68 -5.66 28.64
C VAL A 581 2.55 -5.95 29.62
N GLN A 582 2.33 -7.23 29.95
CA GLN A 582 1.52 -7.60 31.10
C GLN A 582 2.43 -7.69 32.34
N SER A 583 2.12 -6.90 33.35
CA SER A 583 2.86 -6.82 34.59
C SER A 583 2.37 -7.83 35.63
N ARG A 584 3.01 -7.82 36.80
CA ARG A 584 2.57 -8.53 38.02
C ARG A 584 1.90 -7.56 39.01
N LEU A 585 1.45 -6.40 38.52
CA LEU A 585 0.76 -5.38 39.31
C LEU A 585 -0.74 -5.60 39.20
N GLY A 586 -1.46 -5.45 40.32
CA GLY A 586 -2.85 -5.93 40.43
C GLY A 586 -2.94 -7.44 40.67
N GLY A 587 -4.12 -7.92 41.02
CA GLY A 587 -4.39 -9.35 41.28
C GLY A 587 -4.44 -10.20 40.02
N ARG A 588 -4.83 -9.63 38.87
CA ARG A 588 -4.89 -10.32 37.56
C ARG A 588 -3.77 -9.94 36.57
N GLY A 589 -2.84 -9.08 36.98
CA GLY A 589 -1.74 -8.59 36.14
C GLY A 589 -2.20 -7.56 35.11
N ASN A 590 -2.00 -6.28 35.41
CA ASN A 590 -2.37 -5.14 34.56
C ASN A 590 -1.48 -5.06 33.30
N PHE A 591 -2.03 -4.55 32.18
CA PHE A 591 -1.17 -4.11 31.08
C PHE A 591 -0.53 -2.77 31.43
N GLU A 592 0.75 -2.63 31.12
CA GLU A 592 1.53 -1.40 31.26
C GLU A 592 2.00 -1.00 29.85
N LEU A 593 1.73 0.24 29.45
CA LEU A 593 1.97 0.77 28.11
C LEU A 593 2.81 2.05 28.21
N LEU A 594 3.96 2.05 27.53
CA LEU A 594 4.73 3.26 27.24
C LEU A 594 4.59 3.62 25.77
N ALA A 595 4.38 4.91 25.48
CA ALA A 595 4.45 5.46 24.14
C ALA A 595 5.22 6.79 24.18
N PRO A 596 6.15 7.07 23.25
CA PRO A 596 6.74 8.40 23.13
C PRO A 596 5.64 9.47 22.92
N ALA A 597 5.82 10.65 23.49
CA ALA A 597 4.97 11.79 23.19
C ALA A 597 5.23 12.29 21.74
N ALA A 598 4.30 13.06 21.17
CA ALA A 598 4.50 13.69 19.87
C ALA A 598 5.57 14.80 19.91
N ASP A 599 5.79 15.39 21.08
CA ASP A 599 6.69 16.51 21.37
C ASP A 599 7.91 16.10 22.22
N VAL A 600 7.72 15.85 23.52
CA VAL A 600 8.81 15.58 24.48
C VAL A 600 8.43 14.55 25.54
N GLY A 601 9.37 13.67 25.90
CA GLY A 601 9.18 12.64 26.90
C GLY A 601 8.29 11.48 26.47
N ILE A 602 7.66 10.82 27.44
CA ILE A 602 6.99 9.53 27.30
C ILE A 602 5.65 9.59 28.03
N ILE A 603 4.60 9.08 27.40
CA ILE A 603 3.28 8.84 27.99
C ILE A 603 3.25 7.42 28.56
N HIS A 604 2.92 7.32 29.85
CA HIS A 604 2.57 6.06 30.53
C HIS A 604 1.04 5.94 30.63
N MET A 605 0.53 4.78 30.23
CA MET A 605 -0.85 4.34 30.47
C MET A 605 -0.81 2.91 31.04
N TRP A 606 -1.84 2.53 31.80
CA TRP A 606 -2.01 1.15 32.26
C TRP A 606 -3.47 0.71 32.19
N ARG A 607 -3.72 -0.60 32.09
CA ARG A 607 -5.06 -1.19 32.02
C ARG A 607 -5.34 -2.01 33.27
N ASN A 608 -6.37 -1.64 34.02
CA ASN A 608 -6.71 -2.28 35.28
C ASN A 608 -7.53 -3.56 35.04
N HIS A 609 -6.94 -4.74 35.28
CA HIS A 609 -7.64 -6.02 35.10
C HIS A 609 -8.42 -6.50 36.34
N ASP A 610 -8.24 -5.84 37.48
CA ASP A 610 -9.01 -6.15 38.70
C ASP A 610 -10.40 -5.48 38.71
N VAL A 611 -10.63 -4.51 37.82
CA VAL A 611 -11.89 -3.75 37.70
C VAL A 611 -12.68 -4.19 36.46
N ALA A 612 -13.98 -4.39 36.62
CA ALA A 612 -14.89 -4.78 35.55
C ALA A 612 -14.86 -3.79 34.37
N GLY A 613 -14.95 -4.30 33.14
CA GLY A 613 -14.77 -3.51 31.90
C GLY A 613 -13.30 -3.26 31.52
N TYR A 614 -12.35 -3.57 32.41
CA TYR A 614 -10.90 -3.45 32.18
C TYR A 614 -10.47 -2.06 31.71
N PRO A 615 -10.73 -1.00 32.51
CA PRO A 615 -10.50 0.38 32.11
C PRO A 615 -9.01 0.70 31.93
N TRP A 616 -8.72 1.54 30.94
CA TRP A 616 -7.42 2.19 30.79
C TRP A 616 -7.33 3.43 31.70
N SER A 617 -6.14 3.71 32.20
CA SER A 617 -5.84 4.95 32.92
C SER A 617 -5.87 6.16 31.97
N ALA A 618 -6.05 7.36 32.55
CA ALA A 618 -5.65 8.58 31.86
C ALA A 618 -4.15 8.52 31.46
N PRO A 619 -3.75 9.12 30.33
CA PRO A 619 -2.35 9.22 29.93
C PRO A 619 -1.57 10.14 30.87
N LYS A 620 -0.42 9.68 31.38
CA LYS A 620 0.47 10.47 32.23
C LYS A 620 1.83 10.68 31.58
N LEU A 621 2.18 11.94 31.33
CA LEU A 621 3.50 12.32 30.80
C LEU A 621 4.59 12.18 31.89
N PHE A 622 5.77 11.71 31.49
CA PHE A 622 7.01 11.74 32.28
C PHE A 622 8.24 11.85 31.37
N ALA A 623 9.43 11.98 31.97
CA ALA A 623 10.72 12.03 31.27
C ALA A 623 10.85 13.14 30.18
N ALA A 624 10.07 14.22 30.27
CA ALA A 624 10.14 15.36 29.33
C ALA A 624 11.55 16.02 29.27
N ASN A 625 12.35 15.85 30.33
CA ASN A 625 13.77 16.23 30.38
C ASN A 625 14.68 15.47 29.38
N LEU A 626 14.19 14.42 28.72
CA LEU A 626 14.89 13.77 27.61
C LEU A 626 14.74 14.51 26.28
N GLY A 627 13.81 15.47 26.18
CA GLY A 627 13.37 16.01 24.91
C GLY A 627 12.58 14.96 24.11
N ARG A 628 12.67 15.00 22.78
CA ARG A 628 11.94 14.09 21.90
C ARG A 628 12.46 12.66 21.99
N VAL A 629 11.56 11.70 22.19
CA VAL A 629 11.85 10.26 22.27
C VAL A 629 11.37 9.58 20.98
N ASP A 630 12.19 8.71 20.40
CA ASP A 630 11.92 8.08 19.10
C ASP A 630 11.32 6.66 19.23
N ALA A 631 11.68 5.94 20.29
CA ALA A 631 11.18 4.59 20.57
C ALA A 631 11.35 4.25 22.05
N VAL A 632 10.52 3.34 22.57
CA VAL A 632 10.66 2.74 23.89
C VAL A 632 10.53 1.22 23.80
N SER A 633 11.20 0.50 24.70
CA SER A 633 10.97 -0.92 24.96
C SER A 633 10.86 -1.15 26.46
N LEU A 634 9.78 -1.79 26.89
CA LEU A 634 9.37 -1.96 28.28
C LEU A 634 9.42 -3.45 28.68
N ILE A 635 9.85 -3.72 29.92
CA ILE A 635 9.66 -5.01 30.59
C ILE A 635 9.14 -4.80 32.02
N HIS A 636 8.59 -5.86 32.61
CA HIS A 636 8.44 -5.95 34.06
C HIS A 636 9.52 -6.88 34.62
N GLY A 637 10.63 -6.31 35.07
CA GLY A 637 11.80 -7.05 35.56
C GLY A 637 11.55 -7.74 36.90
N THR A 638 12.52 -8.52 37.37
CA THR A 638 12.48 -9.20 38.70
C THR A 638 13.33 -8.52 39.78
N LEU A 639 13.97 -7.40 39.46
CA LEU A 639 14.79 -6.62 40.39
C LEU A 639 13.90 -5.75 41.32
N GLY A 640 14.48 -5.19 42.39
CA GLY A 640 13.79 -4.25 43.30
C GLY A 640 12.90 -4.88 44.37
N GLY A 641 12.64 -6.19 44.31
CA GLY A 641 11.82 -6.92 45.28
C GLY A 641 10.31 -6.75 45.08
N GLY A 642 9.52 -7.41 45.93
CA GLY A 642 8.05 -7.44 45.81
C GLY A 642 7.61 -8.00 44.46
N ALA A 643 6.80 -7.23 43.72
CA ALA A 643 6.32 -7.59 42.38
C ALA A 643 7.39 -7.42 41.27
N GLY A 644 8.49 -6.71 41.56
CA GLY A 644 9.51 -6.29 40.59
C GLY A 644 9.42 -4.81 40.20
N LEU A 645 10.46 -4.32 39.50
CA LEU A 645 10.46 -3.01 38.83
C LEU A 645 9.83 -3.09 37.43
N LEU A 646 9.18 -2.02 36.97
CA LEU A 646 9.08 -1.76 35.54
C LEU A 646 10.41 -1.16 35.06
N GLU A 647 10.98 -1.71 34.00
CA GLU A 647 12.28 -1.34 33.47
C GLU A 647 12.12 -1.07 31.97
N ALA A 648 12.72 -0.01 31.45
CA ALA A 648 12.61 0.33 30.03
C ALA A 648 13.90 0.90 29.44
N VAL A 649 14.05 0.77 28.13
CA VAL A 649 15.06 1.47 27.34
C VAL A 649 14.36 2.42 26.37
N ALA A 650 14.77 3.69 26.37
CA ALA A 650 14.29 4.72 25.45
C ALA A 650 15.39 5.14 24.47
N LEU A 651 15.02 5.32 23.20
CA LEU A 651 15.86 5.94 22.17
C LEU A 651 15.64 7.45 22.14
N VAL A 652 16.72 8.21 22.23
CA VAL A 652 16.73 9.69 22.18
C VAL A 652 17.74 10.12 21.12
N GLY A 653 17.27 10.30 19.88
CA GLY A 653 18.16 10.47 18.72
C GLY A 653 18.94 9.18 18.45
N THR A 654 20.26 9.19 18.66
CA THR A 654 21.16 8.04 18.45
C THR A 654 21.61 7.35 19.74
N ARG A 655 20.93 7.63 20.87
CA ARG A 655 21.37 7.28 22.24
C ARG A 655 20.33 6.46 22.98
N LEU A 656 20.77 5.46 23.76
CA LEU A 656 19.92 4.65 24.62
C LEU A 656 20.00 5.07 26.09
N VAL A 657 18.84 5.33 26.68
CA VAL A 657 18.65 5.72 28.07
C VAL A 657 17.90 4.62 28.80
N HIS A 658 18.38 4.20 29.98
CA HIS A 658 17.67 3.25 30.83
C HIS A 658 16.71 3.98 31.79
N LEU A 659 15.50 3.46 31.98
CA LEU A 659 14.44 4.04 32.82
C LEU A 659 13.93 2.97 33.79
N THR A 660 13.75 3.35 35.06
CA THR A 660 13.17 2.45 36.08
C THR A 660 11.86 3.04 36.63
N ARG A 661 10.93 2.20 37.07
CA ARG A 661 9.82 2.59 37.95
C ARG A 661 9.65 1.57 39.06
N ASP A 662 9.73 2.08 40.28
CA ASP A 662 9.62 1.31 41.51
C ASP A 662 8.19 1.29 42.08
N SER A 663 8.03 0.64 43.24
CA SER A 663 6.75 0.47 43.94
C SER A 663 6.13 1.78 44.46
N SER A 664 6.87 2.90 44.51
CA SER A 664 6.29 4.24 44.75
C SER A 664 5.58 4.82 43.51
N ALA A 665 5.53 4.06 42.41
CA ALA A 665 4.94 4.43 41.12
C ALA A 665 5.63 5.60 40.38
N VAL A 666 6.82 6.02 40.84
CA VAL A 666 7.64 7.09 40.24
C VAL A 666 8.57 6.51 39.17
N TRP A 667 8.56 7.10 37.97
CA TRP A 667 9.56 6.85 36.93
C TRP A 667 10.85 7.64 37.20
N ARG A 668 12.01 6.99 37.02
CA ARG A 668 13.35 7.56 37.19
C ARG A 668 14.15 7.41 35.90
N THR A 669 14.83 8.48 35.52
CA THR A 669 15.78 8.47 34.39
C THR A 669 17.17 8.09 34.91
N ASN A 670 17.78 7.06 34.33
CA ASN A 670 19.19 6.71 34.58
C ASN A 670 20.07 7.30 33.48
N GLY A 671 21.38 7.05 33.54
CA GLY A 671 22.32 7.52 32.51
C GLY A 671 22.06 6.93 31.11
N VAL A 672 22.60 7.61 30.10
CA VAL A 672 22.86 7.03 28.77
C VAL A 672 23.83 5.86 28.95
N PHE A 673 23.58 4.73 28.28
CA PHE A 673 24.46 3.56 28.35
C PHE A 673 25.01 3.10 27.00
N ALA A 674 24.49 3.63 25.89
CA ALA A 674 24.95 3.35 24.54
C ALA A 674 24.62 4.51 23.59
N GLU A 675 25.45 4.69 22.57
CA GLU A 675 25.26 5.66 21.48
C GLU A 675 25.59 5.00 20.13
N GLY A 676 25.33 5.68 19.01
CA GLY A 676 25.60 5.16 17.66
C GLY A 676 24.54 4.18 17.13
N VAL A 677 23.34 4.23 17.68
CA VAL A 677 22.21 3.34 17.32
C VAL A 677 21.17 4.05 16.47
N SER A 678 20.31 3.30 15.79
CA SER A 678 19.12 3.81 15.07
C SER A 678 17.98 2.79 15.14
N GLY A 679 16.74 3.20 14.86
CA GLY A 679 15.58 2.29 14.92
C GLY A 679 15.25 1.84 16.35
N ASN A 680 14.15 1.10 16.53
CA ASN A 680 13.69 0.79 17.89
C ASN A 680 14.66 -0.15 18.63
N PRO A 681 14.95 0.10 19.92
CA PRO A 681 15.55 -0.90 20.79
C PRO A 681 14.50 -1.96 21.15
N VAL A 682 14.97 -3.15 21.57
CA VAL A 682 14.15 -4.16 22.25
C VAL A 682 14.92 -4.68 23.45
N LEU A 683 14.35 -4.50 24.64
CA LEU A 683 14.82 -4.98 25.93
C LEU A 683 14.09 -6.28 26.30
N ILE A 684 14.83 -7.29 26.73
CA ILE A 684 14.29 -8.45 27.46
C ILE A 684 15.08 -8.68 28.75
N GLN A 685 14.45 -9.35 29.73
CA GLN A 685 15.19 -10.00 30.80
C GLN A 685 15.30 -11.50 30.48
N SER A 686 16.54 -11.98 30.40
CA SER A 686 16.87 -13.37 30.05
C SER A 686 16.47 -14.38 31.13
N LEU A 687 16.56 -15.66 30.78
CA LEU A 687 16.38 -16.81 31.67
C LEU A 687 17.70 -17.34 32.27
N TYR A 688 18.82 -16.63 32.09
CA TYR A 688 20.09 -17.01 32.71
C TYR A 688 20.00 -17.03 34.25
N PRO A 689 20.67 -17.95 34.96
CA PRO A 689 20.53 -18.12 36.41
C PRO A 689 20.80 -16.86 37.26
N GLY A 690 20.28 -16.90 38.49
CA GLY A 690 20.42 -15.83 39.48
C GLY A 690 19.52 -14.63 39.20
N ALA A 691 20.08 -13.43 39.24
CA ALA A 691 19.37 -12.15 39.08
C ALA A 691 18.90 -11.85 37.64
N ARG A 692 19.26 -12.71 36.67
CA ARG A 692 18.90 -12.69 35.23
C ARG A 692 19.33 -11.43 34.48
N ASN A 693 20.21 -11.60 33.50
CA ASN A 693 20.74 -10.49 32.70
C ASN A 693 19.63 -9.77 31.92
N PHE A 694 19.81 -8.46 31.72
CA PHE A 694 19.08 -7.74 30.68
C PHE A 694 19.83 -7.88 29.36
N GLU A 695 19.09 -8.11 28.28
CA GLU A 695 19.61 -8.20 26.92
C GLU A 695 18.90 -7.14 26.08
N VAL A 696 19.64 -6.36 25.31
CA VAL A 696 19.11 -5.31 24.42
C VAL A 696 19.64 -5.53 23.01
N VAL A 697 18.74 -5.57 22.03
CA VAL A 697 19.10 -5.53 20.60
C VAL A 697 18.48 -4.29 19.98
N VAL A 698 19.24 -3.63 19.11
CA VAL A 698 18.86 -2.40 18.41
C VAL A 698 19.58 -2.34 17.07
N PRO A 699 19.02 -1.72 16.01
CA PRO A 699 19.78 -1.47 14.79
C PRO A 699 20.97 -0.51 15.00
N ALA A 700 22.03 -0.73 14.21
CA ALA A 700 23.19 0.16 14.18
C ALA A 700 22.90 1.38 13.29
N ALA A 701 23.40 2.56 13.66
CA ALA A 701 23.30 3.75 12.79
C ALA A 701 24.08 3.61 11.46
N GLY A 702 24.97 2.60 11.37
CA GLY A 702 25.58 2.13 10.12
C GLY A 702 24.84 0.92 9.54
N THR A 703 25.43 -0.26 9.68
CA THR A 703 24.90 -1.53 9.13
C THR A 703 24.71 -2.61 10.20
N GLY A 704 23.72 -3.47 10.00
CA GLY A 704 23.38 -4.56 10.89
C GLY A 704 22.73 -4.12 12.20
N LEU A 705 22.98 -4.90 13.23
CA LEU A 705 22.40 -4.80 14.57
C LEU A 705 23.50 -4.70 15.62
N ILE A 706 23.18 -4.15 16.78
CA ILE A 706 24.05 -4.14 17.96
C ILE A 706 23.35 -4.84 19.12
N HIS A 707 24.06 -5.77 19.75
CA HIS A 707 23.68 -6.39 21.01
C HIS A 707 24.42 -5.72 22.18
N PHE A 708 23.67 -5.42 23.24
CA PHE A 708 24.16 -5.00 24.56
C PHE A 708 23.56 -5.89 25.63
N PHE A 709 24.23 -6.06 26.76
CA PHE A 709 23.69 -6.78 27.91
C PHE A 709 24.10 -6.15 29.24
N ARG A 710 23.32 -6.37 30.30
CA ARG A 710 23.67 -6.01 31.68
C ARG A 710 23.69 -7.27 32.53
N ASP A 711 24.88 -7.63 33.01
CA ASP A 711 25.08 -8.74 33.93
C ASP A 711 24.59 -8.32 35.32
N ASN A 712 23.35 -8.72 35.65
CA ASN A 712 22.67 -8.38 36.89
C ASN A 712 23.14 -9.21 38.09
N ASN A 713 24.00 -10.22 37.88
CA ASN A 713 24.55 -11.04 38.97
C ASN A 713 25.77 -10.38 39.66
N ARG A 714 26.28 -9.27 39.12
CA ARG A 714 27.42 -8.53 39.70
C ARG A 714 26.96 -7.65 40.85
N ALA A 715 27.83 -7.46 41.84
CA ALA A 715 27.64 -6.50 42.92
C ALA A 715 27.47 -5.05 42.40
N THR A 716 28.06 -4.73 41.25
CA THR A 716 27.88 -3.48 40.50
C THR A 716 27.48 -3.78 39.05
N PRO A 717 26.17 -3.94 38.73
CA PRO A 717 25.70 -4.23 37.38
C PRO A 717 26.03 -3.09 36.41
N ALA A 718 26.81 -3.40 35.37
CA ALA A 718 27.20 -2.46 34.32
C ALA A 718 26.81 -2.98 32.93
N TRP A 719 26.43 -2.06 32.04
CA TRP A 719 26.14 -2.40 30.65
C TRP A 719 27.42 -2.80 29.91
N SER A 720 27.30 -3.77 29.01
CA SER A 720 28.38 -4.39 28.25
C SER A 720 28.01 -4.47 26.76
N GLY A 721 28.96 -4.12 25.90
CA GLY A 721 28.78 -3.91 24.46
C GLY A 721 29.63 -2.72 24.00
N PRO A 722 29.45 -2.22 22.77
CA PRO A 722 28.58 -2.76 21.72
C PRO A 722 29.10 -4.10 21.18
N ARG A 723 28.17 -5.01 20.81
CA ARG A 723 28.50 -6.24 20.05
C ARG A 723 27.76 -6.22 18.71
N PRO A 724 28.39 -5.73 17.61
CA PRO A 724 27.75 -5.67 16.31
C PRO A 724 27.58 -7.08 15.70
N PHE A 725 26.48 -7.29 14.98
CA PHE A 725 26.18 -8.54 14.26
C PHE A 725 25.24 -8.28 13.07
N GLY A 726 25.07 -9.29 12.19
CA GLY A 726 24.13 -9.21 11.07
C GLY A 726 24.46 -8.15 9.99
N ALA A 727 25.72 -7.69 9.89
CA ALA A 727 26.13 -6.62 8.98
C ALA A 727 25.83 -6.90 7.49
N SER A 728 25.68 -8.17 7.10
CA SER A 728 25.24 -8.60 5.76
C SER A 728 23.80 -8.21 5.40
N LEU A 729 23.01 -7.73 6.36
CA LEU A 729 21.69 -7.12 6.12
C LEU A 729 21.77 -5.72 5.48
N GLY A 730 22.93 -5.05 5.52
CA GLY A 730 23.02 -3.63 5.19
C GLY A 730 22.39 -2.77 6.28
N HIS A 731 21.64 -1.72 5.90
CA HIS A 731 20.88 -0.93 6.86
C HIS A 731 19.66 -1.72 7.39
N VAL A 732 19.43 -1.69 8.70
CA VAL A 732 18.29 -2.34 9.35
C VAL A 732 17.41 -1.27 9.98
N ASP A 733 16.14 -1.23 9.60
CA ASP A 733 15.22 -0.17 10.02
C ASP A 733 14.74 -0.32 11.47
N SER A 734 14.45 -1.56 11.88
CA SER A 734 13.72 -1.90 13.11
C SER A 734 13.85 -3.38 13.45
N VAL A 735 13.57 -3.75 14.69
CA VAL A 735 13.84 -5.10 15.21
C VAL A 735 12.82 -5.56 16.26
N ALA A 736 12.61 -6.87 16.34
CA ALA A 736 11.97 -7.57 17.45
C ALA A 736 12.93 -8.62 18.04
N LEU A 737 12.84 -8.90 19.35
CA LEU A 737 13.67 -9.86 20.07
C LEU A 737 12.82 -10.67 21.05
N ILE A 738 13.01 -11.99 21.08
CA ILE A 738 12.56 -12.88 22.16
C ILE A 738 13.69 -13.79 22.62
N GLN A 739 13.54 -14.39 23.81
CA GLN A 739 14.22 -15.64 24.14
C GLN A 739 13.23 -16.78 23.98
N SER A 740 13.55 -17.77 23.13
CA SER A 740 12.65 -18.88 22.81
C SER A 740 12.89 -20.11 23.69
N ASN A 741 11.92 -21.04 23.71
CA ASN A 741 12.07 -22.33 24.38
C ASN A 741 12.99 -23.32 23.63
N TYR A 742 13.49 -22.97 22.45
CA TYR A 742 14.52 -23.73 21.73
C TYR A 742 15.87 -23.52 22.42
N SER A 743 16.15 -24.32 23.44
CA SER A 743 17.40 -24.28 24.23
C SER A 743 17.74 -22.92 24.87
N GLY A 744 16.78 -22.00 24.97
CA GLY A 744 17.01 -20.64 25.47
C GLY A 744 17.69 -19.70 24.45
N ASN A 745 17.59 -19.99 23.15
CA ASN A 745 18.12 -19.13 22.09
C ASN A 745 17.57 -17.69 22.14
N LEU A 746 18.35 -16.71 21.70
CA LEU A 746 17.82 -15.39 21.35
C LEU A 746 17.37 -15.39 19.89
N GLU A 747 16.10 -15.10 19.64
CA GLU A 747 15.53 -14.98 18.29
C GLU A 747 15.32 -13.50 17.98
N VAL A 748 15.97 -13.02 16.92
CA VAL A 748 15.91 -11.62 16.47
C VAL A 748 15.25 -11.58 15.11
N LEU A 749 14.20 -10.77 14.98
CA LEU A 749 13.52 -10.50 13.72
C LEU A 749 13.78 -9.07 13.28
N ALA A 750 14.63 -8.89 12.28
CA ALA A 750 14.98 -7.61 11.68
C ALA A 750 14.05 -7.26 10.52
N ARG A 751 13.63 -5.99 10.41
CA ARG A 751 13.07 -5.44 9.18
C ARG A 751 14.17 -4.74 8.37
N VAL A 752 14.28 -5.07 7.10
CA VAL A 752 15.14 -4.39 6.11
C VAL A 752 14.25 -3.98 4.95
N ALA A 753 14.07 -2.67 4.76
CA ALA A 753 13.08 -2.12 3.84
C ALA A 753 11.71 -2.82 4.01
N ASN A 754 11.13 -3.40 2.97
CA ASN A 754 9.82 -4.07 3.05
C ASN A 754 9.86 -5.56 3.43
N ARG A 755 10.97 -6.09 3.96
CA ARG A 755 11.17 -7.53 4.24
C ARG A 755 11.54 -7.83 5.69
N LEU A 756 11.29 -9.06 6.12
CA LEU A 756 11.63 -9.59 7.44
C LEU A 756 12.72 -10.67 7.36
N TYR A 757 13.67 -10.63 8.29
CA TYR A 757 14.77 -11.59 8.41
C TYR A 757 14.92 -12.08 9.85
N LEU A 758 14.94 -13.40 10.05
CA LEU A 758 15.21 -14.04 11.34
C LEU A 758 16.71 -14.31 11.50
N LEU A 759 17.24 -14.03 12.70
CA LEU A 759 18.58 -14.38 13.15
C LEU A 759 18.45 -15.06 14.51
N THR A 760 19.13 -16.19 14.71
CA THR A 760 19.09 -16.94 15.97
C THR A 760 20.48 -16.96 16.60
N ARG A 761 20.57 -16.67 17.90
CA ARG A 761 21.79 -16.86 18.72
C ARG A 761 21.66 -18.13 19.54
N SER A 762 22.55 -19.09 19.36
CA SER A 762 22.49 -20.41 19.97
C SER A 762 23.86 -20.93 20.42
N GLY A 763 23.85 -22.02 21.22
CA GLY A 763 25.07 -22.69 21.70
C GLY A 763 25.80 -21.95 22.83
N ALA A 764 26.84 -22.59 23.36
CA ALA A 764 27.66 -22.03 24.44
C ALA A 764 28.53 -20.86 23.96
N ASP A 765 29.08 -20.97 22.76
CA ASP A 765 29.84 -19.90 22.07
C ASP A 765 28.96 -18.71 21.68
N ALA A 766 27.63 -18.92 21.70
CA ALA A 766 26.59 -17.92 21.57
C ALA A 766 26.74 -17.03 20.31
N VAL A 767 26.99 -17.71 19.18
CA VAL A 767 27.16 -17.15 17.84
C VAL A 767 25.80 -16.87 17.19
N TRP A 768 25.72 -15.85 16.35
CA TRP A 768 24.53 -15.52 15.56
C TRP A 768 24.50 -16.30 14.23
N SER A 769 23.33 -16.80 13.84
CA SER A 769 23.10 -17.42 12.54
C SER A 769 23.26 -16.43 11.39
N THR A 770 23.39 -16.95 10.16
CA THR A 770 23.10 -16.16 8.96
C THR A 770 21.62 -15.71 8.97
N PRO A 771 21.28 -14.54 8.39
CA PRO A 771 19.90 -14.09 8.35
C PRO A 771 19.07 -14.91 7.35
N GLN A 772 17.94 -15.43 7.81
CA GLN A 772 16.98 -16.18 6.99
C GLN A 772 15.76 -15.29 6.68
N ARG A 773 15.38 -15.14 5.40
CA ARG A 773 14.19 -14.36 5.04
C ARG A 773 12.93 -15.08 5.54
N VAL A 774 12.06 -14.31 6.20
CA VAL A 774 10.74 -14.73 6.69
C VAL A 774 9.64 -14.29 5.71
N PHE A 775 9.72 -13.04 5.24
CA PHE A 775 8.74 -12.41 4.36
C PHE A 775 9.42 -11.35 3.48
#